data_AF-A0A954V896-F1
#
_entry.id   AF-A0A954V896-F1
#
_cell.length_a   1.000
_cell.length_b   1.000
_cell.length_c   1.000
_cell.angle_alpha   90.00
_cell.angle_beta   90.00
_cell.angle_gamma   90.00
#
_symmetry.space_group_name_H-M   'P 1'
#
loop_
_entity.id
_entity.type
_entity.pdbx_description
1 polymer ?
#
loop_
_entity_poly.entity_id
_entity_poly.type
_entity_poly.pdbx_seq_one_letter_code
_entity_poly.pdbx_strand_id
1 'polypeptide(L)'
;MSRVTMSTRWTFLLFFLWTLYQATVAFGLEGKQSTWEGYTRTDFEVDGRPCYVVAPREAAPGTPWLWRARFPQYHAEVDKMLLADGFHIAFVNTDGMFGSPRALRHWEAFYRVLTEQEGFHAKPVLYGVSRGGLFVYRWAKNHPDAVACIYCDTPVCDPKSWPGGRGSGKGDEPSWQAFLKEYGFDQSAAIDYGDNPIDNLGPVAMAQIPIMHIVTEDDQHVPPVENTYVLQEKLQDLGHRVFYVISLPHGNALDGHHFDLTHPEIPYRFIKKYTMPDNVPPIYVRDGLQNCRHIFQTTRRGRVAFLGGSITEMNGWHNLVMQSLKQEFPNTEFEFIEAGIASTDSTMGAFRLQQDVLSHGPVDLLFIESAVNELHNGRHRDEILRGVEGIIVHARRQNPNIDIIAQYFYDDHYESEYRARRTPWQIATLEEIAIRYGINAIDQAKEITRLFESGQMSPDDFGGVHPAPAGHQVYADLIDQLMKQAWSVAPASSLAPHGDSWPIASGAYDFGELLDPSLTNRTRTWQLTPAWKPPLGGATRTRFVNVPFVSATEPEAELSLTFDGTAIGMIIVAGPDAGIVEYRIDDGPLQQLDQFTKWSAGLNIPWIYILAHDLPPTSHTLTLKTSQDRNAASKGHACHVRYFVVDAK
;
A
#
# COMPACT_ATOMS: atom_id res chain seq x y z
N MET A 1 -78.32 4.99 -30.49
CA MET A 1 -77.71 4.71 -29.16
C MET A 1 -76.57 5.71 -29.00
N SER A 2 -76.88 6.97 -28.69
CA SER A 2 -76.88 7.61 -27.36
C SER A 2 -75.46 7.74 -26.77
N ARG A 3 -74.92 8.90 -26.38
CA ARG A 3 -75.40 10.29 -26.27
C ARG A 3 -74.15 11.13 -25.84
N VAL A 4 -73.98 12.36 -26.36
CA VAL A 4 -73.74 13.64 -25.59
C VAL A 4 -72.39 13.77 -24.84
N THR A 5 -71.58 14.84 -24.80
CA THR A 5 -71.52 16.23 -25.34
C THR A 5 -70.15 16.85 -25.01
N MET A 6 -69.67 17.74 -25.90
CA MET A 6 -69.03 19.06 -25.68
C MET A 6 -68.38 19.49 -24.34
N SER A 7 -67.21 20.14 -24.50
CA SER A 7 -66.83 21.49 -23.98
C SER A 7 -65.83 21.66 -22.80
N THR A 8 -64.71 22.34 -23.15
CA THR A 8 -64.08 23.53 -22.52
C THR A 8 -63.24 23.42 -21.22
N ARG A 9 -62.04 24.01 -21.32
CA ARG A 9 -61.01 24.37 -20.31
C ARG A 9 -61.56 24.94 -19.00
N TRP A 10 -60.87 24.71 -17.86
CA TRP A 10 -60.28 25.71 -16.93
C TRP A 10 -59.49 24.96 -15.82
N THR A 11 -58.33 25.53 -15.46
CA THR A 11 -57.32 25.19 -14.43
C THR A 11 -57.85 24.86 -13.03
N PHE A 12 -57.14 24.02 -12.25
CA PHE A 12 -56.58 24.34 -10.91
C PHE A 12 -55.73 23.20 -10.32
N LEU A 13 -54.59 23.59 -9.73
CA LEU A 13 -53.66 22.80 -8.93
C LEU A 13 -54.35 21.98 -7.82
N LEU A 14 -53.82 20.79 -7.51
CA LEU A 14 -53.61 20.33 -6.11
C LEU A 14 -52.76 19.05 -6.07
N PHE A 15 -51.53 19.22 -5.57
CA PHE A 15 -50.78 18.32 -4.69
C PHE A 15 -51.21 16.85 -4.63
N PHE A 16 -50.35 15.94 -5.12
CA PHE A 16 -50.13 14.67 -4.44
C PHE A 16 -48.62 14.42 -4.31
N LEU A 17 -48.11 14.82 -3.14
CA LEU A 17 -46.89 14.31 -2.54
C LEU A 17 -47.00 12.79 -2.47
N TRP A 18 -46.30 12.09 -3.36
CA TRP A 18 -45.93 10.70 -3.12
C TRP A 18 -44.67 10.72 -2.25
N THR A 19 -44.89 10.93 -0.94
CA THR A 19 -43.90 10.62 0.08
C THR A 19 -43.59 9.13 -0.01
N LEU A 20 -42.41 8.79 -0.53
CA LEU A 20 -41.73 7.55 -0.23
C LEU A 20 -41.53 7.50 1.28
N TYR A 21 -42.48 6.88 1.97
CA TYR A 21 -42.26 6.36 3.30
C TYR A 21 -41.32 5.17 3.13
N GLN A 22 -40.00 5.42 3.14
CA GLN A 22 -39.09 4.36 3.50
C GLN A 22 -39.42 4.01 4.94
N ALA A 23 -40.08 2.87 5.14
CA ALA A 23 -40.17 2.26 6.44
C ALA A 23 -38.73 2.00 6.89
N THR A 24 -38.24 2.83 7.81
CA THR A 24 -37.09 2.52 8.63
C THR A 24 -37.46 1.25 9.40
N VAL A 25 -37.06 0.09 8.89
CA VAL A 25 -37.04 -1.12 9.70
C VAL A 25 -36.10 -0.81 10.85
N ALA A 26 -36.63 -0.77 12.07
CA ALA A 26 -35.82 -0.58 13.25
C ALA A 26 -34.85 -1.77 13.31
N PHE A 27 -33.59 -1.49 13.03
CA PHE A 27 -32.49 -2.42 13.23
C PHE A 27 -32.42 -2.72 14.73
N GLY A 28 -32.50 -3.99 15.11
CA GLY A 28 -32.59 -4.34 16.52
C GLY A 28 -32.65 -5.84 16.74
N LEU A 29 -31.47 -6.46 16.76
CA LEU A 29 -31.28 -7.82 17.27
C LEU A 29 -32.05 -7.99 18.59
N GLU A 30 -32.94 -8.97 18.65
CA GLU A 30 -33.62 -9.34 19.90
C GLU A 30 -32.62 -10.01 20.85
N GLY A 31 -32.53 -9.52 22.08
CA GLY A 31 -31.60 -10.06 23.06
C GLY A 31 -31.46 -9.20 24.31
N LYS A 32 -30.58 -9.63 25.22
CA LYS A 32 -30.28 -8.89 26.45
C LYS A 32 -29.34 -7.73 26.11
N GLN A 33 -29.79 -6.51 26.35
CA GLN A 33 -28.99 -5.31 26.11
C GLN A 33 -28.09 -4.95 27.31
N SER A 34 -26.90 -4.47 27.00
CA SER A 34 -25.92 -3.90 27.93
C SER A 34 -25.10 -2.81 27.23
N THR A 35 -24.17 -2.19 27.95
CA THR A 35 -23.24 -1.19 27.38
C THR A 35 -21.83 -1.76 27.35
N TRP A 36 -21.13 -1.57 26.23
CA TRP A 36 -19.71 -1.87 26.06
C TRP A 36 -19.01 -0.64 25.45
N GLU A 37 -18.01 -0.08 26.14
CA GLU A 37 -17.26 1.12 25.69
C GLU A 37 -18.16 2.30 25.25
N GLY A 38 -19.34 2.46 25.86
CA GLY A 38 -20.31 3.50 25.52
C GLY A 38 -21.18 3.23 24.28
N TYR A 39 -21.12 2.01 23.73
CA TYR A 39 -21.96 1.50 22.65
C TYR A 39 -22.95 0.45 23.16
N THR A 40 -24.04 0.25 22.42
CA THR A 40 -25.06 -0.75 22.75
C THR A 40 -24.55 -2.13 22.38
N ARG A 41 -24.54 -3.05 23.35
CA ARG A 41 -24.26 -4.48 23.14
C ARG A 41 -25.55 -5.27 23.32
N THR A 42 -25.86 -6.15 22.39
CA THR A 42 -26.96 -7.11 22.49
C THR A 42 -26.39 -8.53 22.58
N ASP A 43 -26.69 -9.23 23.66
CA ASP A 43 -26.33 -10.63 23.90
C ASP A 43 -27.52 -11.55 23.59
N PHE A 44 -27.28 -12.61 22.83
CA PHE A 44 -28.30 -13.58 22.38
C PHE A 44 -27.67 -14.97 22.17
N GLU A 45 -28.46 -15.93 21.69
CA GLU A 45 -28.00 -17.28 21.43
C GLU A 45 -28.27 -17.69 19.97
N VAL A 46 -27.28 -18.30 19.34
CA VAL A 46 -27.44 -18.95 18.02
C VAL A 46 -26.87 -20.36 18.11
N ASP A 47 -27.66 -21.35 17.70
CA ASP A 47 -27.26 -22.77 17.68
C ASP A 47 -26.67 -23.26 19.02
N GLY A 48 -27.30 -22.85 20.14
CA GLY A 48 -26.85 -23.20 21.49
C GLY A 48 -25.59 -22.48 21.96
N ARG A 49 -25.13 -21.45 21.23
CA ARG A 49 -23.92 -20.68 21.55
C ARG A 49 -24.24 -19.24 21.96
N PRO A 50 -23.69 -18.77 23.09
CA PRO A 50 -23.72 -17.35 23.43
C PRO A 50 -23.06 -16.51 22.33
N CYS A 51 -23.77 -15.49 21.88
CA CYS A 51 -23.33 -14.54 20.86
C CYS A 51 -23.56 -13.12 21.37
N TYR A 52 -22.84 -12.17 20.79
CA TYR A 52 -23.21 -10.77 20.95
C TYR A 52 -22.88 -9.94 19.70
N VAL A 53 -23.56 -8.81 19.58
CA VAL A 53 -23.24 -7.73 18.65
C VAL A 53 -23.16 -6.41 19.41
N VAL A 54 -22.12 -5.63 19.12
CA VAL A 54 -22.02 -4.22 19.52
C VAL A 54 -22.39 -3.36 18.31
N ALA A 55 -23.39 -2.51 18.47
CA ALA A 55 -23.89 -1.64 17.41
C ALA A 55 -23.24 -0.24 17.48
N PRO A 56 -22.92 0.37 16.32
CA PRO A 56 -22.49 1.75 16.25
C PRO A 56 -23.65 2.67 16.63
N ARG A 57 -23.36 3.95 16.89
CA ARG A 57 -24.40 4.95 17.13
C ARG A 57 -25.21 5.25 15.87
N GLU A 58 -24.53 5.24 14.72
CA GLU A 58 -25.11 5.42 13.40
C GLU A 58 -24.45 4.39 12.47
N ALA A 59 -25.24 3.54 11.83
CA ALA A 59 -24.72 2.48 10.96
C ALA A 59 -24.26 3.05 9.61
N ALA A 60 -23.10 2.59 9.14
CA ALA A 60 -22.62 2.93 7.81
C ALA A 60 -23.46 2.21 6.72
N PRO A 61 -23.55 2.78 5.50
CA PRO A 61 -24.24 2.13 4.38
C PRO A 61 -23.73 0.70 4.14
N GLY A 62 -24.67 -0.24 3.94
CA GLY A 62 -24.36 -1.65 3.72
C GLY A 62 -24.12 -2.48 4.98
N THR A 63 -24.25 -1.89 6.18
CA THR A 63 -24.12 -2.58 7.48
C THR A 63 -22.81 -3.38 7.59
N PRO A 64 -21.64 -2.74 7.42
CA PRO A 64 -20.37 -3.43 7.52
C PRO A 64 -20.12 -3.89 8.96
N TRP A 65 -19.34 -4.96 9.10
CA TRP A 65 -19.11 -5.57 10.40
C TRP A 65 -17.77 -6.32 10.49
N LEU A 66 -17.25 -6.34 11.71
CA LEU A 66 -16.07 -7.09 12.10
C LEU A 66 -16.49 -8.27 12.97
N TRP A 67 -15.97 -9.45 12.65
CA TRP A 67 -16.24 -10.69 13.33
C TRP A 67 -15.00 -11.15 14.10
N ARG A 68 -15.06 -11.07 15.44
CA ARG A 68 -14.00 -11.56 16.31
C ARG A 68 -14.07 -13.06 16.50
N ALA A 69 -12.94 -13.74 16.32
CA ALA A 69 -12.82 -15.18 16.52
C ALA A 69 -12.57 -15.57 17.98
N ARG A 70 -11.65 -14.88 18.64
CA ARG A 70 -11.15 -15.19 20.00
C ARG A 70 -10.70 -13.91 20.70
N PHE A 71 -10.63 -13.98 22.03
CA PHE A 71 -10.19 -12.89 22.91
C PHE A 71 -10.82 -11.54 22.56
N PRO A 72 -12.16 -11.44 22.56
CA PRO A 72 -12.86 -10.28 22.00
C PRO A 72 -12.57 -8.93 22.65
N GLN A 73 -11.86 -8.92 23.78
CA GLN A 73 -11.48 -7.72 24.52
C GLN A 73 -10.03 -7.30 24.29
N TYR A 74 -9.22 -8.14 23.62
CA TYR A 74 -7.83 -7.84 23.31
C TYR A 74 -7.77 -6.87 22.12
N HIS A 75 -7.03 -5.78 22.27
CA HIS A 75 -6.94 -4.70 21.28
C HIS A 75 -8.31 -4.14 20.82
N ALA A 76 -9.12 -3.69 21.78
CA ALA A 76 -10.43 -3.08 21.51
C ALA A 76 -10.35 -1.68 20.87
N GLU A 77 -9.15 -1.11 20.71
CA GLU A 77 -8.89 0.18 20.09
C GLU A 77 -9.41 0.22 18.64
N VAL A 78 -9.14 -0.83 17.85
CA VAL A 78 -9.60 -0.94 16.46
C VAL A 78 -11.13 -1.00 16.39
N ASP A 79 -11.76 -1.77 17.29
CA ASP A 79 -13.22 -1.88 17.36
C ASP A 79 -13.87 -0.51 17.62
N LYS A 80 -13.31 0.28 18.55
CA LYS A 80 -13.82 1.61 18.87
C LYS A 80 -13.74 2.56 17.68
N MET A 81 -12.66 2.51 16.90
CA MET A 81 -12.51 3.32 15.68
C MET A 81 -13.52 2.91 14.61
N LEU A 82 -13.72 1.62 14.40
CA LEU A 82 -14.70 1.10 13.44
C LEU A 82 -16.15 1.40 13.86
N LEU A 83 -16.48 1.27 15.15
CA LEU A 83 -17.80 1.64 15.69
C LEU A 83 -18.10 3.13 15.52
N ALA A 84 -17.10 4.00 15.68
CA ALA A 84 -17.25 5.43 15.42
C ALA A 84 -17.58 5.71 13.94
N ASP A 85 -17.12 4.84 13.05
CA ASP A 85 -17.33 4.88 11.61
C ASP A 85 -18.53 4.05 11.11
N GLY A 86 -19.36 3.55 12.03
CA GLY A 86 -20.61 2.88 11.68
C GLY A 86 -20.52 1.37 11.40
N PHE A 87 -19.43 0.71 11.81
CA PHE A 87 -19.31 -0.75 11.78
C PHE A 87 -19.97 -1.40 13.00
N HIS A 88 -20.43 -2.63 12.82
CA HIS A 88 -20.84 -3.49 13.93
C HIS A 88 -19.70 -4.43 14.34
N ILE A 89 -19.63 -4.79 15.63
CA ILE A 89 -18.66 -5.78 16.13
C ILE A 89 -19.43 -7.01 16.61
N ALA A 90 -19.14 -8.17 16.02
CA ALA A 90 -19.86 -9.41 16.27
C ALA A 90 -18.94 -10.50 16.84
N PHE A 91 -19.52 -11.38 17.67
CA PHE A 91 -18.82 -12.52 18.26
C PHE A 91 -19.78 -13.67 18.52
N VAL A 92 -19.32 -14.90 18.24
CA VAL A 92 -19.98 -16.15 18.65
C VAL A 92 -18.99 -16.99 19.45
N ASN A 93 -19.41 -17.44 20.64
CA ASN A 93 -18.55 -18.23 21.51
C ASN A 93 -18.39 -19.66 20.97
N THR A 94 -17.21 -19.92 20.42
CA THR A 94 -16.76 -21.25 19.98
C THR A 94 -15.45 -21.66 20.66
N ASP A 95 -15.28 -21.22 21.90
CA ASP A 95 -14.09 -21.44 22.70
C ASP A 95 -13.76 -22.92 22.85
N GLY A 96 -12.47 -23.24 22.75
CA GLY A 96 -11.98 -24.62 22.89
C GLY A 96 -12.30 -25.53 21.70
N MET A 97 -12.85 -25.02 20.59
CA MET A 97 -13.13 -25.83 19.39
C MET A 97 -12.08 -25.68 18.28
N PHE A 98 -11.04 -24.86 18.48
CA PHE A 98 -9.83 -24.82 17.65
C PHE A 98 -10.07 -24.78 16.12
N GLY A 99 -11.09 -24.03 15.64
CA GLY A 99 -11.43 -23.95 14.21
C GLY A 99 -11.93 -25.25 13.57
N SER A 100 -12.36 -26.23 14.37
CA SER A 100 -12.80 -27.55 13.91
C SER A 100 -14.01 -27.47 12.98
N PRO A 101 -14.31 -28.52 12.19
CA PRO A 101 -15.55 -28.59 11.43
C PRO A 101 -16.81 -28.39 12.29
N ARG A 102 -16.76 -28.72 13.59
CA ARG A 102 -17.85 -28.43 14.52
C ARG A 102 -17.96 -26.94 14.84
N ALA A 103 -16.83 -26.26 15.07
CA ALA A 103 -16.81 -24.81 15.25
C ALA A 103 -17.42 -24.09 14.03
N LEU A 104 -17.04 -24.51 12.82
CA LEU A 104 -17.48 -23.86 11.58
C LEU A 104 -18.99 -23.96 11.36
N ARG A 105 -19.65 -25.05 11.78
CA ARG A 105 -21.13 -25.14 11.73
C ARG A 105 -21.81 -24.08 12.59
N HIS A 106 -21.27 -23.80 13.78
CA HIS A 106 -21.79 -22.73 14.63
C HIS A 106 -21.53 -21.35 14.02
N TRP A 107 -20.37 -21.16 13.37
CA TRP A 107 -20.07 -19.93 12.62
C TRP A 107 -21.03 -19.75 11.45
N GLU A 108 -21.32 -20.79 10.68
CA GLU A 108 -22.28 -20.74 9.56
C GLU A 108 -23.67 -20.36 10.04
N ALA A 109 -24.15 -20.95 11.14
CA ALA A 109 -25.43 -20.60 11.73
C ALA A 109 -25.48 -19.12 12.14
N PHE A 110 -24.42 -18.63 12.79
CA PHE A 110 -24.30 -17.23 13.22
C PHE A 110 -24.24 -16.26 12.03
N TYR A 111 -23.43 -16.58 11.02
CA TYR A 111 -23.29 -15.80 9.80
C TYR A 111 -24.63 -15.63 9.07
N ARG A 112 -25.42 -16.70 8.93
CA ARG A 112 -26.75 -16.61 8.30
C ARG A 112 -27.70 -15.72 9.08
N VAL A 113 -27.70 -15.79 10.42
CA VAL A 113 -28.55 -14.89 11.23
C VAL A 113 -28.20 -13.44 10.92
N LEU A 114 -26.92 -13.08 11.01
CA LEU A 114 -26.52 -11.70 10.77
C LEU A 114 -26.79 -11.23 9.33
N THR A 115 -26.45 -12.04 8.32
CA THR A 115 -26.52 -11.61 6.92
C THR A 115 -27.90 -11.77 6.29
N GLU A 116 -28.62 -12.86 6.57
CA GLU A 116 -29.91 -13.16 5.94
C GLU A 116 -31.09 -12.59 6.72
N GLN A 117 -30.99 -12.45 8.04
CA GLN A 117 -32.11 -12.00 8.89
C GLN A 117 -31.93 -10.55 9.35
N GLU A 118 -30.71 -10.16 9.71
CA GLU A 118 -30.42 -8.83 10.25
C GLU A 118 -29.83 -7.84 9.21
N GLY A 119 -29.58 -8.30 7.97
CA GLY A 119 -29.14 -7.44 6.87
C GLY A 119 -27.71 -6.93 6.98
N PHE A 120 -26.82 -7.66 7.66
CA PHE A 120 -25.39 -7.37 7.69
C PHE A 120 -24.74 -7.63 6.34
N HIS A 121 -23.66 -6.91 6.02
CA HIS A 121 -22.91 -7.12 4.79
C HIS A 121 -22.46 -8.59 4.62
N ALA A 122 -22.56 -9.15 3.42
CA ALA A 122 -22.21 -10.56 3.17
C ALA A 122 -20.72 -10.87 3.38
N LYS A 123 -19.85 -9.86 3.34
CA LYS A 123 -18.39 -10.00 3.53
C LYS A 123 -17.97 -9.35 4.86
N PRO A 124 -17.91 -10.09 5.98
CA PRO A 124 -17.32 -9.62 7.22
C PRO A 124 -15.82 -9.36 7.10
N VAL A 125 -15.31 -8.50 7.97
CA VAL A 125 -13.90 -8.48 8.36
C VAL A 125 -13.67 -9.59 9.38
N LEU A 126 -12.73 -10.49 9.15
CA LEU A 126 -12.38 -11.52 10.12
C LEU A 126 -11.22 -11.03 11.00
N TYR A 127 -11.41 -11.05 12.32
CA TYR A 127 -10.37 -10.69 13.27
C TYR A 127 -9.97 -11.88 14.15
N GLY A 128 -8.76 -12.41 13.94
CA GLY A 128 -8.15 -13.47 14.75
C GLY A 128 -7.06 -12.95 15.69
N VAL A 129 -7.15 -13.24 16.97
CA VAL A 129 -6.07 -13.03 17.94
C VAL A 129 -5.54 -14.38 18.39
N SER A 130 -4.23 -14.61 18.32
CA SER A 130 -3.59 -15.85 18.77
C SER A 130 -4.27 -17.07 18.13
N ARG A 131 -4.78 -18.01 18.93
CA ARG A 131 -5.54 -19.19 18.47
C ARG A 131 -6.81 -18.88 17.66
N GLY A 132 -7.22 -17.60 17.56
CA GLY A 132 -8.23 -17.13 16.62
C GLY A 132 -7.84 -17.34 15.15
N GLY A 133 -6.54 -17.37 14.84
CA GLY A 133 -6.02 -17.71 13.51
C GLY A 133 -6.56 -19.04 12.97
N LEU A 134 -6.71 -20.04 13.85
CA LEU A 134 -7.29 -21.34 13.53
C LEU A 134 -8.72 -21.23 12.98
N PHE A 135 -9.51 -20.25 13.41
CA PHE A 135 -10.90 -20.12 13.00
C PHE A 135 -11.03 -19.28 11.72
N VAL A 136 -10.38 -18.12 11.68
CA VAL A 136 -10.55 -17.16 10.57
C VAL A 136 -10.07 -17.73 9.25
N TYR A 137 -8.93 -18.45 9.24
CA TYR A 137 -8.42 -19.07 8.02
C TYR A 137 -9.21 -20.31 7.60
N ARG A 138 -9.77 -21.05 8.56
CA ARG A 138 -10.70 -22.14 8.25
C ARG A 138 -11.99 -21.63 7.62
N TRP A 139 -12.54 -20.52 8.12
CA TRP A 139 -13.67 -19.84 7.49
C TRP A 139 -13.30 -19.35 6.09
N ALA A 140 -12.21 -18.59 5.95
CA ALA A 140 -11.81 -17.98 4.68
C ALA A 140 -11.55 -19.01 3.57
N LYS A 141 -11.01 -20.19 3.90
CA LYS A 141 -10.84 -21.28 2.93
C LYS A 141 -12.16 -21.89 2.47
N ASN A 142 -13.13 -22.03 3.37
CA ASN A 142 -14.42 -22.64 3.08
C ASN A 142 -15.42 -21.66 2.43
N HIS A 143 -15.27 -20.38 2.73
CA HIS A 143 -16.19 -19.31 2.33
C HIS A 143 -15.41 -18.09 1.78
N PRO A 144 -14.57 -18.25 0.74
CA PRO A 144 -13.69 -17.19 0.27
C PRO A 144 -14.43 -15.95 -0.26
N ASP A 145 -15.66 -16.13 -0.77
CA ASP A 145 -16.51 -15.03 -1.22
C ASP A 145 -17.25 -14.30 -0.07
N ALA A 146 -17.13 -14.80 1.16
CA ALA A 146 -17.75 -14.24 2.37
C ALA A 146 -16.71 -13.65 3.33
N VAL A 147 -15.68 -13.00 2.77
CA VAL A 147 -14.63 -12.29 3.52
C VAL A 147 -14.29 -10.99 2.81
N ALA A 148 -14.27 -9.87 3.56
CA ALA A 148 -13.81 -8.59 3.05
C ALA A 148 -12.28 -8.48 3.17
N CYS A 149 -11.76 -8.75 4.36
CA CYS A 149 -10.34 -8.88 4.66
C CYS A 149 -10.14 -9.65 5.98
N ILE A 150 -8.90 -10.04 6.24
CA ILE A 150 -8.46 -10.70 7.48
C ILE A 150 -7.46 -9.80 8.19
N TYR A 151 -7.73 -9.50 9.45
CA TYR A 151 -6.80 -8.84 10.34
C TYR A 151 -6.46 -9.79 11.49
N CYS A 152 -5.19 -9.94 11.84
CA CYS A 152 -4.78 -10.80 12.95
C CYS A 152 -3.64 -10.24 13.80
N ASP A 153 -3.70 -10.56 15.08
CA ASP A 153 -2.61 -10.35 16.05
C ASP A 153 -2.02 -11.71 16.46
N THR A 154 -0.72 -11.88 16.28
CA THR A 154 0.08 -13.09 16.62
C THR A 154 -0.65 -14.41 16.33
N PRO A 155 -1.22 -14.61 15.11
CA PRO A 155 -2.15 -15.70 14.86
C PRO A 155 -1.48 -17.06 14.81
N VAL A 156 -2.09 -18.04 15.48
CA VAL A 156 -1.76 -19.45 15.30
C VAL A 156 -2.25 -19.87 13.92
N CYS A 157 -1.31 -20.26 13.07
CA CYS A 157 -1.55 -20.75 11.72
C CYS A 157 -1.29 -22.26 11.59
N ASP A 158 -0.60 -22.88 12.56
CA ASP A 158 -0.40 -24.32 12.60
C ASP A 158 -0.57 -24.90 14.02
N PRO A 159 -1.59 -25.75 14.27
CA PRO A 159 -1.74 -26.52 15.50
C PRO A 159 -0.49 -27.29 15.93
N LYS A 160 0.39 -27.67 14.99
CA LYS A 160 1.65 -28.37 15.27
C LYS A 160 2.68 -27.45 15.94
N SER A 161 2.70 -26.16 15.59
CA SER A 161 3.48 -25.13 16.27
C SER A 161 2.88 -24.85 17.64
N TRP A 162 1.66 -24.31 17.68
CA TRP A 162 0.88 -24.16 18.90
C TRP A 162 -0.53 -24.74 18.67
N PRO A 163 -1.06 -25.60 19.55
CA PRO A 163 -0.52 -25.95 20.87
C PRO A 163 0.50 -27.11 20.88
N GLY A 164 0.83 -27.70 19.73
CA GLY A 164 1.61 -28.94 19.65
C GLY A 164 3.07 -28.87 20.10
N GLY A 165 3.71 -27.68 20.10
CA GLY A 165 5.10 -27.51 20.52
C GLY A 165 6.07 -28.36 19.70
N ARG A 166 5.80 -28.58 18.41
CA ARG A 166 6.61 -29.42 17.51
C ARG A 166 7.68 -28.65 16.73
N GLY A 167 7.76 -27.34 16.95
CA GLY A 167 8.82 -26.45 16.48
C GLY A 167 9.68 -25.91 17.62
N SER A 168 10.07 -24.65 17.51
CA SER A 168 10.74 -23.85 18.54
C SER A 168 9.79 -23.23 19.57
N GLY A 169 8.49 -23.10 19.25
CA GLY A 169 7.48 -22.60 20.18
C GLY A 169 7.27 -23.51 21.39
N LYS A 170 6.96 -22.92 22.55
CA LYS A 170 6.79 -23.63 23.84
C LYS A 170 5.69 -24.70 23.82
N GLY A 171 4.69 -24.55 22.96
CA GLY A 171 3.48 -25.39 22.96
C GLY A 171 2.64 -25.22 24.23
N ASP A 172 1.56 -26.00 24.32
CA ASP A 172 0.72 -26.10 25.51
C ASP A 172 0.06 -27.48 25.57
N GLU A 173 0.68 -28.42 26.29
CA GLU A 173 0.22 -29.82 26.35
C GLU A 173 -1.27 -29.97 26.74
N PRO A 174 -1.83 -29.21 27.71
CA PRO A 174 -3.26 -29.25 27.98
C PRO A 174 -4.13 -28.85 26.77
N SER A 175 -3.79 -27.77 26.06
CA SER A 175 -4.50 -27.38 24.84
C SER A 175 -4.27 -28.37 23.70
N TRP A 176 -3.10 -29.01 23.62
CA TRP A 176 -2.83 -30.07 22.64
C TRP A 176 -3.77 -31.25 22.84
N GLN A 177 -3.92 -31.75 24.08
CA GLN A 177 -4.88 -32.81 24.38
C GLN A 177 -6.33 -32.40 24.11
N ALA A 178 -6.69 -31.14 24.38
CA ALA A 178 -8.01 -30.62 24.06
C ALA A 178 -8.25 -30.54 22.54
N PHE A 179 -7.24 -30.13 21.77
CA PHE A 179 -7.27 -30.11 20.31
C PHE A 179 -7.47 -31.51 19.73
N LEU A 180 -6.67 -32.49 20.17
CA LEU A 180 -6.81 -33.90 19.76
C LEU A 180 -8.24 -34.41 20.02
N LYS A 181 -8.78 -34.12 21.20
CA LYS A 181 -10.15 -34.53 21.56
C LYS A 181 -11.21 -33.85 20.71
N GLU A 182 -11.08 -32.55 20.43
CA GLU A 182 -12.04 -31.79 19.61
C GLU A 182 -12.11 -32.34 18.17
N TYR A 183 -10.96 -32.66 17.59
CA TYR A 183 -10.86 -33.19 16.24
C TYR A 183 -11.07 -34.71 16.17
N GLY A 184 -11.04 -35.41 17.31
CA GLY A 184 -11.08 -36.87 17.35
C GLY A 184 -9.81 -37.53 16.82
N PHE A 185 -8.67 -36.84 16.94
CA PHE A 185 -7.37 -37.30 16.47
C PHE A 185 -6.61 -38.06 17.56
N ASP A 186 -5.78 -39.00 17.13
CA ASP A 186 -4.59 -39.39 17.87
C ASP A 186 -3.39 -38.50 17.50
N GLN A 187 -2.23 -38.74 18.13
CA GLN A 187 -1.03 -37.95 17.87
C GLN A 187 -0.59 -38.02 16.39
N SER A 188 -0.65 -39.20 15.75
CA SER A 188 -0.22 -39.35 14.36
C SER A 188 -1.17 -38.61 13.43
N ALA A 189 -2.48 -38.81 13.60
CA ALA A 189 -3.50 -38.18 12.80
C ALA A 189 -3.43 -36.65 12.87
N ALA A 190 -3.09 -36.08 14.03
CA ALA A 190 -2.92 -34.64 14.19
C ALA A 190 -1.67 -34.08 13.49
N ILE A 191 -0.58 -34.85 13.46
CA ILE A 191 0.64 -34.48 12.73
C ILE A 191 0.41 -34.56 11.22
N ASP A 192 -0.32 -35.59 10.77
CA ASP A 192 -0.61 -35.83 9.35
C ASP A 192 -1.78 -35.00 8.81
N TYR A 193 -2.48 -34.24 9.68
CA TYR A 193 -3.62 -33.43 9.26
C TYR A 193 -3.17 -32.28 8.34
N GLY A 194 -3.61 -32.32 7.08
CA GLY A 194 -3.21 -31.39 6.03
C GLY A 194 -4.25 -30.32 5.69
N ASP A 195 -5.04 -29.86 6.66
CA ASP A 195 -6.03 -28.80 6.44
C ASP A 195 -6.03 -27.72 7.55
N ASN A 196 -4.84 -27.42 8.08
CA ASN A 196 -4.58 -26.32 9.00
C ASN A 196 -4.65 -24.97 8.27
N PRO A 197 -4.63 -23.81 8.97
CA PRO A 197 -4.58 -22.51 8.30
C PRO A 197 -3.50 -22.38 7.22
N ILE A 198 -2.31 -22.95 7.42
CA ILE A 198 -1.22 -22.94 6.42
C ILE A 198 -1.40 -23.93 5.25
N ASP A 199 -2.49 -24.70 5.21
CA ASP A 199 -2.75 -25.74 4.20
C ASP A 199 -3.99 -25.41 3.36
N ASN A 200 -4.06 -25.92 2.12
CA ASN A 200 -5.18 -25.74 1.17
C ASN A 200 -5.54 -24.27 0.91
N LEU A 201 -4.54 -23.42 0.74
CA LEU A 201 -4.70 -21.96 0.61
C LEU A 201 -5.20 -21.46 -0.76
N GLY A 202 -5.38 -22.36 -1.72
CA GLY A 202 -5.85 -22.04 -3.08
C GLY A 202 -7.08 -21.12 -3.11
N PRO A 203 -8.16 -21.39 -2.35
CA PRO A 203 -9.34 -20.52 -2.32
C PRO A 203 -9.04 -19.09 -1.83
N VAL A 204 -8.20 -18.93 -0.80
CA VAL A 204 -7.80 -17.63 -0.25
C VAL A 204 -6.95 -16.85 -1.26
N ALA A 205 -6.00 -17.53 -1.90
CA ALA A 205 -5.17 -16.96 -2.95
C ALA A 205 -5.99 -16.54 -4.19
N MET A 206 -6.89 -17.40 -4.65
CA MET A 206 -7.76 -17.13 -5.80
C MET A 206 -8.70 -15.95 -5.57
N ALA A 207 -9.25 -15.81 -4.36
CA ALA A 207 -10.10 -14.69 -3.99
C ALA A 207 -9.32 -13.41 -3.66
N GLN A 208 -7.98 -13.47 -3.61
CA GLN A 208 -7.10 -12.36 -3.22
C GLN A 208 -7.55 -11.67 -1.93
N ILE A 209 -7.98 -12.47 -0.94
CA ILE A 209 -8.49 -11.94 0.33
C ILE A 209 -7.37 -11.11 0.98
N PRO A 210 -7.54 -9.80 1.20
CA PRO A 210 -6.52 -8.97 1.82
C PRO A 210 -6.24 -9.43 3.24
N ILE A 211 -4.96 -9.53 3.60
CA ILE A 211 -4.51 -10.00 4.93
C ILE A 211 -3.56 -8.98 5.55
N MET A 212 -3.76 -8.68 6.83
CA MET A 212 -2.80 -7.97 7.67
C MET A 212 -2.54 -8.75 8.95
N HIS A 213 -1.27 -9.06 9.24
CA HIS A 213 -0.83 -9.60 10.52
C HIS A 213 0.01 -8.57 11.27
N ILE A 214 -0.20 -8.46 12.58
CA ILE A 214 0.76 -7.85 13.51
C ILE A 214 1.36 -8.98 14.35
N VAL A 215 2.70 -9.04 14.37
CA VAL A 215 3.46 -10.07 15.07
C VAL A 215 4.60 -9.45 15.87
N THR A 216 5.10 -10.21 16.83
CA THR A 216 6.31 -9.90 17.60
C THR A 216 7.40 -10.92 17.27
N GLU A 217 8.62 -10.46 16.98
CA GLU A 217 9.73 -11.34 16.58
C GLU A 217 10.20 -12.26 17.71
N ASP A 218 9.98 -11.87 18.97
CA ASP A 218 10.35 -12.63 20.15
C ASP A 218 9.22 -13.48 20.75
N ASP A 219 8.12 -13.68 20.02
CA ASP A 219 7.01 -14.54 20.43
C ASP A 219 7.47 -16.00 20.60
N GLN A 220 7.56 -16.46 21.85
CA GLN A 220 7.96 -17.84 22.18
C GLN A 220 6.79 -18.84 22.17
N HIS A 221 5.55 -18.37 22.04
CA HIS A 221 4.35 -19.23 22.02
C HIS A 221 3.88 -19.52 20.59
N VAL A 222 3.83 -18.48 19.76
CA VAL A 222 3.41 -18.55 18.36
C VAL A 222 4.48 -17.90 17.47
N PRO A 223 5.68 -18.51 17.35
CA PRO A 223 6.77 -17.92 16.57
C PRO A 223 6.32 -17.58 15.13
N PRO A 224 6.55 -16.35 14.63
CA PRO A 224 6.14 -15.97 13.28
C PRO A 224 6.75 -16.85 12.19
N VAL A 225 7.98 -17.31 12.41
CA VAL A 225 8.73 -18.25 11.54
C VAL A 225 8.07 -19.63 11.38
N GLU A 226 7.14 -20.00 12.27
CA GLU A 226 6.36 -21.24 12.19
C GLU A 226 4.91 -20.99 11.73
N ASN A 227 4.48 -19.73 11.72
CA ASN A 227 3.07 -19.37 11.52
C ASN A 227 2.93 -18.32 10.41
N THR A 228 2.99 -17.03 10.74
CA THR A 228 2.76 -15.92 9.80
C THR A 228 3.65 -15.98 8.56
N TYR A 229 4.95 -16.21 8.71
CA TYR A 229 5.88 -16.22 7.57
C TYR A 229 5.68 -17.44 6.67
N VAL A 230 5.37 -18.61 7.24
CA VAL A 230 5.01 -19.81 6.47
C VAL A 230 3.72 -19.59 5.68
N LEU A 231 2.71 -18.98 6.31
CA LEU A 231 1.45 -18.66 5.65
C LEU A 231 1.66 -17.67 4.50
N GLN A 232 2.44 -16.62 4.75
CA GLN A 232 2.75 -15.57 3.78
C GLN A 232 3.48 -16.15 2.56
N GLU A 233 4.56 -16.91 2.77
CA GLU A 233 5.33 -17.56 1.71
C GLU A 233 4.43 -18.45 0.84
N LYS A 234 3.65 -19.34 1.46
CA LYS A 234 2.74 -20.24 0.73
C LYS A 234 1.67 -19.49 -0.08
N LEU A 235 1.12 -18.40 0.46
CA LEU A 235 0.15 -17.58 -0.28
C LEU A 235 0.82 -16.84 -1.44
N GLN A 236 2.03 -16.32 -1.25
CA GLN A 236 2.81 -15.66 -2.30
C GLN A 236 3.14 -16.63 -3.44
N ASP A 237 3.52 -17.86 -3.13
CA ASP A 237 3.75 -18.93 -4.12
C ASP A 237 2.50 -19.26 -4.95
N LEU A 238 1.31 -19.09 -4.34
CA LEU A 238 0.02 -19.23 -5.00
C LEU A 238 -0.43 -17.96 -5.74
N GLY A 239 0.40 -16.93 -5.79
CA GLY A 239 0.15 -15.67 -6.49
C GLY A 239 -0.72 -14.67 -5.72
N HIS A 240 -0.86 -14.82 -4.41
CA HIS A 240 -1.51 -13.82 -3.55
C HIS A 240 -0.63 -12.56 -3.44
N ARG A 241 -1.23 -11.38 -3.58
CA ARG A 241 -0.51 -10.10 -3.67
C ARG A 241 -0.73 -9.14 -2.51
N VAL A 242 -1.62 -9.46 -1.56
CA VAL A 242 -2.13 -8.50 -0.59
C VAL A 242 -1.98 -9.02 0.84
N PHE A 243 -0.75 -9.32 1.25
CA PHE A 243 -0.41 -9.78 2.59
C PHE A 243 0.58 -8.82 3.24
N TYR A 244 0.08 -8.03 4.19
CA TYR A 244 0.86 -7.08 4.97
C TYR A 244 1.27 -7.69 6.31
N VAL A 245 2.54 -7.52 6.70
CA VAL A 245 3.05 -7.94 8.01
C VAL A 245 3.69 -6.75 8.71
N ILE A 246 3.18 -6.44 9.89
CA ILE A 246 3.81 -5.51 10.81
C ILE A 246 4.53 -6.33 11.85
N SER A 247 5.85 -6.38 11.73
CA SER A 247 6.74 -7.04 12.66
C SER A 247 7.21 -6.05 13.71
N LEU A 248 6.90 -6.34 14.98
CA LEU A 248 7.41 -5.63 16.14
C LEU A 248 8.64 -6.38 16.67
N PRO A 249 9.73 -5.69 17.04
CA PRO A 249 10.92 -6.38 17.52
C PRO A 249 10.68 -7.17 18.82
N HIS A 250 9.81 -6.65 19.69
CA HIS A 250 9.53 -7.24 21.00
C HIS A 250 8.07 -7.11 21.42
N GLY A 251 7.54 -8.17 22.04
CA GLY A 251 6.33 -8.10 22.84
C GLY A 251 6.58 -7.50 24.23
N ASN A 252 5.50 -7.15 24.93
CA ASN A 252 5.55 -6.54 26.26
C ASN A 252 5.15 -7.51 27.39
N ALA A 253 4.61 -8.67 27.07
CA ALA A 253 4.18 -9.68 28.04
C ALA A 253 4.08 -11.08 27.44
N LEU A 254 3.87 -12.08 28.31
CA LEU A 254 3.67 -13.49 27.96
C LEU A 254 4.75 -14.02 27.01
N ASP A 255 6.02 -13.86 27.39
CA ASP A 255 7.17 -14.33 26.60
C ASP A 255 7.16 -13.83 25.15
N GLY A 256 6.85 -12.55 24.95
CA GLY A 256 6.78 -11.92 23.64
C GLY A 256 5.42 -12.03 22.93
N HIS A 257 4.51 -12.91 23.38
CA HIS A 257 3.24 -13.16 22.66
C HIS A 257 2.24 -12.00 22.72
N HIS A 258 2.26 -11.23 23.80
CA HIS A 258 1.42 -10.04 23.95
C HIS A 258 2.24 -8.78 23.62
N PHE A 259 1.56 -7.79 23.06
CA PHE A 259 2.12 -6.49 22.72
C PHE A 259 1.08 -5.39 22.93
N ASP A 260 1.54 -4.15 23.06
CA ASP A 260 0.65 -2.99 23.00
C ASP A 260 0.43 -2.57 21.54
N LEU A 261 -0.83 -2.48 21.13
CA LEU A 261 -1.17 -1.89 19.83
C LEU A 261 -1.03 -0.37 19.89
N THR A 262 0.19 0.11 19.71
CA THR A 262 0.54 1.54 19.75
C THR A 262 0.03 2.34 18.54
N HIS A 263 -0.26 1.66 17.43
CA HIS A 263 -0.73 2.24 16.17
C HIS A 263 -2.04 1.59 15.67
N PRO A 264 -3.15 1.69 16.43
CA PRO A 264 -4.43 1.07 16.05
C PRO A 264 -5.02 1.65 14.75
N GLU A 265 -4.59 2.84 14.35
CA GLU A 265 -4.97 3.49 13.10
C GLU A 265 -4.52 2.72 11.86
N ILE A 266 -3.41 1.97 11.93
CA ILE A 266 -2.87 1.20 10.80
C ILE A 266 -3.83 0.05 10.41
N PRO A 267 -4.19 -0.89 11.30
CA PRO A 267 -5.17 -1.92 10.96
C PRO A 267 -6.56 -1.35 10.70
N TYR A 268 -6.95 -0.25 11.35
CA TYR A 268 -8.19 0.45 11.03
C TYR A 268 -8.23 0.92 9.56
N ARG A 269 -7.17 1.60 9.07
CA ARG A 269 -7.08 2.06 7.66
C ARG A 269 -7.08 0.91 6.67
N PHE A 270 -6.41 -0.19 7.01
CA PHE A 270 -6.43 -1.42 6.22
C PHE A 270 -7.85 -1.97 6.08
N ILE A 271 -8.59 -2.08 7.20
CA ILE A 271 -9.97 -2.55 7.20
C ILE A 271 -10.87 -1.63 6.36
N LYS A 272 -10.76 -0.31 6.58
CA LYS A 272 -11.52 0.70 5.82
C LYS A 272 -11.27 0.60 4.32
N LYS A 273 -10.02 0.39 3.89
CA LYS A 273 -9.68 0.23 2.47
C LYS A 273 -10.46 -0.90 1.81
N TYR A 274 -10.49 -2.08 2.44
CA TYR A 274 -11.00 -3.31 1.83
C TYR A 274 -12.48 -3.60 2.13
N THR A 275 -13.17 -2.67 2.77
CA THR A 275 -14.61 -2.74 3.05
C THR A 275 -15.40 -1.69 2.30
N MET A 276 -14.75 -0.87 1.46
CA MET A 276 -15.44 0.07 0.59
C MET A 276 -16.22 -0.65 -0.52
N PRO A 277 -17.45 -0.21 -0.84
CA PRO A 277 -18.21 -0.76 -1.96
C PRO A 277 -17.50 -0.55 -3.31
N ASP A 278 -17.60 -1.51 -4.23
CA ASP A 278 -16.92 -1.49 -5.54
C ASP A 278 -17.36 -0.31 -6.46
N ASN A 279 -18.52 0.30 -6.19
CA ASN A 279 -19.03 1.44 -6.95
C ASN A 279 -18.57 2.81 -6.41
N VAL A 280 -17.78 2.82 -5.33
CA VAL A 280 -17.20 4.05 -4.78
C VAL A 280 -15.81 4.22 -5.39
N PRO A 281 -15.48 5.41 -5.94
CA PRO A 281 -14.12 5.69 -6.40
C PRO A 281 -13.10 5.36 -5.30
N PRO A 282 -11.98 4.71 -5.64
CA PRO A 282 -10.98 4.23 -4.68
C PRO A 282 -10.09 5.39 -4.17
N ILE A 283 -10.74 6.32 -3.48
CA ILE A 283 -10.17 7.47 -2.80
C ILE A 283 -10.02 7.10 -1.33
N TYR A 284 -8.78 7.07 -0.85
CA TYR A 284 -8.45 6.66 0.51
C TYR A 284 -8.04 7.90 1.31
N VAL A 285 -9.03 8.56 1.92
CA VAL A 285 -8.78 9.62 2.89
C VAL A 285 -8.29 9.00 4.19
N ARG A 286 -7.10 9.40 4.61
CA ARG A 286 -6.42 8.93 5.82
C ARG A 286 -6.02 10.14 6.67
N ASP A 287 -4.82 10.15 7.22
CA ASP A 287 -4.32 11.28 7.98
C ASP A 287 -3.77 12.34 7.03
N GLY A 288 -4.01 13.60 7.36
CA GLY A 288 -3.42 14.74 6.65
C GLY A 288 -4.39 15.56 5.81
N LEU A 289 -3.80 16.46 5.04
CA LEU A 289 -4.40 17.59 4.29
C LEU A 289 -4.93 18.73 5.15
N GLN A 290 -5.07 18.57 6.46
CA GLN A 290 -5.43 19.69 7.34
C GLN A 290 -4.25 20.64 7.56
N ASN A 291 -3.00 20.17 7.53
CA ASN A 291 -1.84 21.03 7.72
C ASN A 291 -1.67 21.97 6.55
N CYS A 292 -1.65 21.45 5.31
CA CYS A 292 -1.51 22.27 4.12
C CYS A 292 -2.69 23.25 3.98
N ARG A 293 -3.93 22.80 4.26
CA ARG A 293 -5.11 23.68 4.31
C ARG A 293 -4.93 24.82 5.31
N HIS A 294 -4.50 24.51 6.53
CA HIS A 294 -4.25 25.49 7.58
C HIS A 294 -3.20 26.51 7.13
N ILE A 295 -2.09 26.06 6.55
CA ILE A 295 -1.01 26.92 6.03
C ILE A 295 -1.53 27.83 4.92
N PHE A 296 -2.23 27.27 3.93
CA PHE A 296 -2.75 28.02 2.79
C PHE A 296 -3.71 29.11 3.25
N GLN A 297 -4.59 28.82 4.21
CA GLN A 297 -5.59 29.77 4.72
C GLN A 297 -5.00 30.86 5.62
N THR A 298 -4.08 30.50 6.51
CA THR A 298 -3.59 31.41 7.56
C THR A 298 -2.41 32.25 7.10
N THR A 299 -1.44 31.63 6.41
CA THR A 299 -0.22 32.32 5.95
C THR A 299 -0.41 32.99 4.59
N ARG A 300 -1.43 32.54 3.83
CA ARG A 300 -1.65 32.94 2.44
C ARG A 300 -0.44 32.65 1.53
N ARG A 301 0.34 31.64 1.90
CA ARG A 301 1.40 31.06 1.09
C ARG A 301 1.25 29.55 1.09
N GLY A 302 1.72 28.91 0.02
CA GLY A 302 1.73 27.45 -0.06
C GLY A 302 2.82 26.97 -1.01
N ARG A 303 3.60 25.98 -0.59
CA ARG A 303 4.55 25.28 -1.45
C ARG A 303 4.07 23.86 -1.72
N VAL A 304 3.86 23.56 -3.00
CA VAL A 304 3.32 22.27 -3.44
C VAL A 304 4.27 21.62 -4.43
N ALA A 305 4.63 20.36 -4.20
CA ALA A 305 5.57 19.62 -5.05
C ALA A 305 4.90 18.41 -5.71
N PHE A 306 5.31 18.13 -6.94
CA PHE A 306 4.85 16.99 -7.74
C PHE A 306 6.05 16.12 -8.10
N LEU A 307 6.23 14.99 -7.40
CA LEU A 307 7.31 14.04 -7.62
C LEU A 307 6.79 12.82 -8.36
N GLY A 308 7.37 12.50 -9.52
CA GLY A 308 7.05 11.26 -10.21
C GLY A 308 7.72 11.09 -11.56
N GLY A 309 7.17 10.17 -12.36
CA GLY A 309 7.67 9.79 -13.67
C GLY A 309 7.24 10.70 -14.82
N SER A 310 7.13 10.12 -16.02
CA SER A 310 6.79 10.86 -17.24
C SER A 310 5.38 11.46 -17.23
N ILE A 311 4.42 10.79 -16.59
CA ILE A 311 3.03 11.27 -16.54
C ILE A 311 2.94 12.55 -15.69
N THR A 312 3.81 12.67 -14.67
CA THR A 312 4.00 13.87 -13.84
C THR A 312 4.85 14.94 -14.51
N GLU A 313 5.72 14.59 -15.48
CA GLU A 313 6.48 15.59 -16.26
C GLU A 313 5.62 16.26 -17.34
N MET A 314 4.56 15.59 -17.82
CA MET A 314 3.68 16.08 -18.87
C MET A 314 2.76 17.22 -18.40
N ASN A 315 2.46 18.17 -19.28
CA ASN A 315 1.36 19.10 -19.01
C ASN A 315 0.02 18.35 -18.97
N GLY A 316 -0.68 18.40 -17.84
CA GLY A 316 -1.90 17.62 -17.63
C GLY A 316 -2.48 17.75 -16.23
N TRP A 317 -2.60 16.61 -15.54
CA TRP A 317 -3.32 16.49 -14.26
C TRP A 317 -2.79 17.46 -13.20
N HIS A 318 -1.47 17.62 -13.07
CA HIS A 318 -0.91 18.49 -12.04
C HIS A 318 -1.17 19.96 -12.33
N ASN A 319 -1.22 20.38 -13.60
CA ASN A 319 -1.59 21.75 -13.95
C ASN A 319 -3.06 22.05 -13.60
N LEU A 320 -3.95 21.06 -13.79
CA LEU A 320 -5.35 21.16 -13.37
C LEU A 320 -5.43 21.27 -11.84
N VAL A 321 -4.67 20.47 -11.10
CA VAL A 321 -4.60 20.58 -9.62
C VAL A 321 -4.05 21.93 -9.17
N MET A 322 -2.99 22.45 -9.82
CA MET A 322 -2.47 23.80 -9.54
C MET A 322 -3.56 24.87 -9.75
N GLN A 323 -4.38 24.70 -10.78
CA GLN A 323 -5.52 25.59 -11.04
C GLN A 323 -6.59 25.44 -9.96
N SER A 324 -6.99 24.22 -9.60
CA SER A 324 -7.97 23.95 -8.54
C SER A 324 -7.52 24.54 -7.20
N LEU A 325 -6.25 24.39 -6.82
CA LEU A 325 -5.70 24.99 -5.60
C LEU A 325 -5.77 26.52 -5.60
N LYS A 326 -5.43 27.17 -6.73
CA LYS A 326 -5.58 28.63 -6.88
C LYS A 326 -7.02 29.09 -6.82
N GLN A 327 -7.96 28.28 -7.31
CA GLN A 327 -9.39 28.58 -7.25
C GLN A 327 -9.95 28.42 -5.84
N GLU A 328 -9.56 27.36 -5.13
CA GLU A 328 -9.99 27.10 -3.75
C GLU A 328 -9.39 28.11 -2.77
N PHE A 329 -8.14 28.53 -2.99
CA PHE A 329 -7.43 29.49 -2.15
C PHE A 329 -7.00 30.73 -2.96
N PRO A 330 -7.94 31.60 -3.38
CA PRO A 330 -7.65 32.71 -4.31
C PRO A 330 -6.78 33.82 -3.69
N ASN A 331 -6.63 33.83 -2.37
CA ASN A 331 -5.81 34.79 -1.64
C ASN A 331 -4.42 34.23 -1.28
N THR A 332 -4.09 33.02 -1.73
CA THR A 332 -2.85 32.31 -1.39
C THR A 332 -1.87 32.38 -2.55
N GLU A 333 -0.65 32.84 -2.26
CA GLU A 333 0.46 32.80 -3.20
C GLU A 333 1.09 31.40 -3.19
N PHE A 334 0.99 30.70 -4.31
CA PHE A 334 1.53 29.35 -4.45
C PHE A 334 2.88 29.32 -5.17
N GLU A 335 3.85 28.61 -4.59
CA GLU A 335 5.04 28.12 -5.27
C GLU A 335 4.82 26.64 -5.64
N PHE A 336 4.93 26.31 -6.92
CA PHE A 336 4.82 24.94 -7.38
C PHE A 336 6.16 24.39 -7.84
N ILE A 337 6.50 23.20 -7.36
CA ILE A 337 7.73 22.48 -7.71
C ILE A 337 7.35 21.30 -8.61
N GLU A 338 7.67 21.41 -9.89
CA GLU A 338 7.44 20.38 -10.90
C GLU A 338 8.66 19.45 -10.99
N ALA A 339 8.67 18.43 -10.13
CA ALA A 339 9.74 17.46 -9.98
C ALA A 339 9.45 16.13 -10.72
N GLY A 340 8.63 16.15 -11.77
CA GLY A 340 8.46 15.03 -12.69
C GLY A 340 9.68 14.83 -13.58
N ILE A 341 10.15 13.59 -13.71
CA ILE A 341 11.22 13.21 -14.64
C ILE A 341 10.81 11.93 -15.35
N ALA A 342 10.75 11.96 -16.69
CA ALA A 342 10.38 10.78 -17.46
C ALA A 342 11.30 9.58 -17.18
N SER A 343 10.66 8.40 -17.12
CA SER A 343 11.29 7.09 -16.91
C SER A 343 11.81 6.80 -15.50
N THR A 344 11.59 7.69 -14.52
CA THR A 344 12.10 7.50 -13.15
C THR A 344 11.08 6.85 -12.22
N ASP A 345 11.55 5.98 -11.33
CA ASP A 345 10.79 5.28 -10.28
C ASP A 345 11.02 5.92 -8.90
N SER A 346 10.46 5.33 -7.85
CA SER A 346 10.65 5.79 -6.47
C SER A 346 12.09 5.68 -5.97
N THR A 347 12.86 4.70 -6.44
CA THR A 347 14.28 4.57 -6.08
C THR A 347 15.04 5.82 -6.51
N MET A 348 14.90 6.24 -7.78
CA MET A 348 15.52 7.49 -8.22
C MET A 348 14.91 8.71 -7.50
N GLY A 349 13.59 8.69 -7.27
CA GLY A 349 12.88 9.73 -6.52
C GLY A 349 13.46 9.98 -5.13
N ALA A 350 13.81 8.94 -4.38
CA ALA A 350 14.37 9.04 -3.04
C ALA A 350 15.72 9.78 -3.02
N PHE A 351 16.64 9.41 -3.91
CA PHE A 351 17.98 10.02 -3.96
C PHE A 351 18.00 11.46 -4.51
N ARG A 352 17.04 11.81 -5.39
CA ARG A 352 16.95 13.17 -5.93
C ARG A 352 16.04 14.10 -5.13
N LEU A 353 15.31 13.59 -4.14
CA LEU A 353 14.32 14.36 -3.38
C LEU A 353 14.93 15.62 -2.77
N GLN A 354 16.11 15.51 -2.18
CA GLN A 354 16.79 16.66 -1.58
C GLN A 354 17.08 17.75 -2.61
N GLN A 355 17.63 17.38 -3.76
CA GLN A 355 18.02 18.33 -4.80
C GLN A 355 16.79 18.94 -5.49
N ASP A 356 15.84 18.11 -5.89
CA ASP A 356 14.77 18.50 -6.81
C ASP A 356 13.52 19.03 -6.11
N VAL A 357 13.37 18.78 -4.80
CA VAL A 357 12.19 19.18 -4.02
C VAL A 357 12.58 19.97 -2.78
N LEU A 358 13.35 19.36 -1.87
CA LEU A 358 13.54 19.91 -0.52
C LEU A 358 14.54 21.08 -0.49
N SER A 359 15.41 21.22 -1.48
CA SER A 359 16.34 22.35 -1.63
C SER A 359 15.63 23.71 -1.79
N HIS A 360 14.36 23.69 -2.23
CA HIS A 360 13.52 24.86 -2.36
C HIS A 360 12.96 25.36 -1.01
N GLY A 361 13.12 24.57 0.07
CA GLY A 361 12.64 24.84 1.43
C GLY A 361 11.45 23.96 1.82
N PRO A 362 10.80 24.23 2.97
CA PRO A 362 9.70 23.41 3.47
C PRO A 362 8.54 23.31 2.47
N VAL A 363 8.15 22.09 2.14
CA VAL A 363 7.00 21.77 1.26
C VAL A 363 5.79 21.48 2.15
N ASP A 364 4.63 22.05 1.81
CA ASP A 364 3.39 21.89 2.59
C ASP A 364 2.56 20.71 2.10
N LEU A 365 2.56 20.45 0.78
CA LEU A 365 1.87 19.36 0.14
C LEU A 365 2.75 18.70 -0.93
N LEU A 366 2.96 17.39 -0.82
CA LEU A 366 3.73 16.59 -1.76
C LEU A 366 2.84 15.53 -2.43
N PHE A 367 2.82 15.54 -3.75
CA PHE A 367 2.26 14.45 -4.54
C PHE A 367 3.38 13.48 -4.93
N ILE A 368 3.17 12.19 -4.69
CA ILE A 368 4.08 11.12 -5.12
C ILE A 368 3.37 10.18 -6.09
N GLU A 369 4.00 9.90 -7.22
CA GLU A 369 3.54 8.89 -8.18
C GLU A 369 4.73 8.15 -8.79
N SER A 370 4.71 6.83 -8.68
CA SER A 370 5.73 5.99 -9.31
C SER A 370 5.23 4.61 -9.74
N ALA A 371 3.94 4.29 -9.54
CA ALA A 371 3.42 2.92 -9.66
C ALA A 371 3.73 2.31 -11.03
N VAL A 372 3.43 3.03 -12.11
CA VAL A 372 3.68 2.57 -13.47
C VAL A 372 5.18 2.39 -13.73
N ASN A 373 6.01 3.26 -13.17
CA ASN A 373 7.46 3.17 -13.30
C ASN A 373 8.05 2.01 -12.49
N GLU A 374 7.50 1.65 -11.33
CA GLU A 374 7.93 0.45 -10.59
C GLU A 374 7.78 -0.81 -11.45
N LEU A 375 6.63 -0.95 -12.13
CA LEU A 375 6.35 -2.06 -13.04
C LEU A 375 7.32 -2.07 -14.23
N HIS A 376 7.42 -0.96 -14.97
CA HIS A 376 8.18 -0.94 -16.22
C HIS A 376 9.69 -0.94 -16.03
N ASN A 377 10.17 -0.50 -14.85
CA ASN A 377 11.57 -0.56 -14.46
C ASN A 377 11.96 -1.90 -13.82
N GLY A 378 10.99 -2.79 -13.59
CA GLY A 378 11.23 -4.13 -13.08
C GLY A 378 11.69 -4.15 -11.63
N ARG A 379 11.24 -3.17 -10.83
CA ARG A 379 11.58 -3.11 -9.41
C ARG A 379 11.02 -4.30 -8.67
N HIS A 380 11.71 -4.72 -7.64
CA HIS A 380 11.24 -5.70 -6.67
C HIS A 380 10.56 -5.01 -5.48
N ARG A 381 9.78 -5.79 -4.72
CA ARG A 381 9.04 -5.28 -3.56
C ARG A 381 9.93 -4.49 -2.58
N ASP A 382 11.10 -5.02 -2.25
CA ASP A 382 12.00 -4.39 -1.28
C ASP A 382 12.59 -3.08 -1.80
N GLU A 383 12.82 -2.95 -3.11
CA GLU A 383 13.30 -1.71 -3.73
C GLU A 383 12.22 -0.61 -3.69
N ILE A 384 10.95 -0.99 -3.94
CA ILE A 384 9.80 -0.07 -3.84
C ILE A 384 9.64 0.40 -2.39
N LEU A 385 9.71 -0.53 -1.43
CA LEU A 385 9.64 -0.20 0.00
C LEU A 385 10.72 0.81 0.38
N ARG A 386 11.99 0.55 0.04
CA ARG A 386 13.10 1.44 0.39
C ARG A 386 12.99 2.82 -0.26
N GLY A 387 12.58 2.86 -1.53
CA GLY A 387 12.42 4.09 -2.30
C GLY A 387 11.30 4.98 -1.76
N VAL A 388 10.08 4.45 -1.68
CA VAL A 388 8.91 5.25 -1.28
C VAL A 388 8.94 5.59 0.20
N GLU A 389 9.32 4.66 1.08
CA GLU A 389 9.52 4.97 2.49
C GLU A 389 10.63 6.01 2.68
N GLY A 390 11.72 5.90 1.91
CA GLY A 390 12.79 6.89 1.90
C GLY A 390 12.28 8.29 1.54
N ILE A 391 11.42 8.41 0.53
CA ILE A 391 10.81 9.68 0.15
C ILE A 391 9.97 10.26 1.30
N ILE A 392 9.12 9.44 1.91
CA ILE A 392 8.18 9.88 2.95
C ILE A 392 8.93 10.31 4.21
N VAL A 393 9.85 9.47 4.69
CA VAL A 393 10.62 9.71 5.92
C VAL A 393 11.53 10.91 5.73
N HIS A 394 12.22 11.03 4.59
CA HIS A 394 13.06 12.19 4.32
C HIS A 394 12.24 13.49 4.29
N ALA A 395 11.11 13.50 3.59
CA ALA A 395 10.23 14.66 3.53
C ALA A 395 9.70 15.07 4.92
N ARG A 396 9.25 14.10 5.73
CA ARG A 396 8.74 14.35 7.10
C ARG A 396 9.84 14.72 8.08
N ARG A 397 11.08 14.24 7.90
CA ARG A 397 12.24 14.68 8.69
C ARG A 397 12.54 16.16 8.49
N GLN A 398 12.36 16.66 7.26
CA GLN A 398 12.56 18.07 6.92
C GLN A 398 11.37 18.96 7.31
N ASN A 399 10.15 18.48 7.10
CA ASN A 399 8.94 19.14 7.55
C ASN A 399 7.97 18.11 8.16
N PRO A 400 7.87 18.01 9.49
CA PRO A 400 6.99 17.02 10.12
C PRO A 400 5.50 17.27 9.87
N ASN A 401 5.12 18.44 9.36
CA ASN A 401 3.74 18.80 9.02
C ASN A 401 3.41 18.59 7.54
N ILE A 402 4.34 18.10 6.71
CA ILE A 402 4.10 17.93 5.27
C ILE A 402 2.96 16.94 5.02
N ASP A 403 1.94 17.38 4.29
CA ASP A 403 0.89 16.50 3.80
C ASP A 403 1.32 15.80 2.52
N ILE A 404 0.97 14.53 2.37
CA ILE A 404 1.36 13.70 1.22
C ILE A 404 0.12 13.07 0.59
N ILE A 405 0.08 13.05 -0.75
CA ILE A 405 -0.88 12.29 -1.54
C ILE A 405 -0.13 11.32 -2.45
N ALA A 406 -0.39 10.02 -2.28
CA ALA A 406 0.08 8.97 -3.16
C ALA A 406 -0.92 8.71 -4.30
N GLN A 407 -0.40 8.41 -5.49
CA GLN A 407 -1.20 8.16 -6.68
C GLN A 407 -0.77 6.87 -7.37
N TYR A 408 -1.74 6.13 -7.90
CA TYR A 408 -1.54 4.88 -8.63
C TYR A 408 -2.15 5.00 -10.03
N PHE A 409 -1.34 5.46 -10.98
CA PHE A 409 -1.80 5.68 -12.35
C PHE A 409 -2.03 4.39 -13.13
N TYR A 410 -2.90 4.48 -14.13
CA TYR A 410 -3.32 3.39 -15.00
C TYR A 410 -2.18 2.84 -15.85
N ASP A 411 -2.21 1.53 -16.05
CA ASP A 411 -1.43 0.74 -17.01
C ASP A 411 -2.30 -0.45 -17.46
N ASP A 412 -2.10 -0.96 -18.67
CA ASP A 412 -2.90 -2.07 -19.21
C ASP A 412 -2.68 -3.37 -18.41
N HIS A 413 -1.48 -3.55 -17.84
CA HIS A 413 -1.21 -4.64 -16.91
C HIS A 413 -2.09 -4.53 -15.66
N TYR A 414 -2.22 -3.32 -15.10
CA TYR A 414 -3.04 -3.09 -13.91
C TYR A 414 -4.52 -3.31 -14.19
N GLU A 415 -5.00 -2.88 -15.36
CA GLU A 415 -6.36 -3.19 -15.81
C GLU A 415 -6.63 -4.70 -15.83
N SER A 416 -5.70 -5.47 -16.40
CA SER A 416 -5.84 -6.93 -16.50
C SER A 416 -5.95 -7.61 -15.14
N GLU A 417 -5.16 -7.15 -14.16
CA GLU A 417 -5.21 -7.64 -12.78
C GLU A 417 -6.53 -7.25 -12.09
N TYR A 418 -6.98 -5.99 -12.21
CA TYR A 418 -8.24 -5.56 -11.62
C TYR A 418 -9.46 -6.28 -12.21
N ARG A 419 -9.49 -6.52 -13.53
CA ARG A 419 -10.52 -7.35 -14.17
C ARG A 419 -10.51 -8.79 -13.66
N ALA A 420 -9.34 -9.30 -13.27
CA ALA A 420 -9.18 -10.58 -12.59
C ALA A 420 -9.47 -10.52 -11.08
N ARG A 421 -10.01 -9.39 -10.58
CA ARG A 421 -10.27 -9.11 -9.15
C ARG A 421 -9.02 -9.18 -8.28
N ARG A 422 -7.87 -8.83 -8.84
CA ARG A 422 -6.58 -8.79 -8.14
C ARG A 422 -6.09 -7.36 -8.03
N THR A 423 -5.49 -7.03 -6.88
CA THR A 423 -4.74 -5.77 -6.78
C THR A 423 -3.36 -6.01 -7.40
N PRO A 424 -2.92 -5.18 -8.36
CA PRO A 424 -1.55 -5.24 -8.87
C PRO A 424 -0.55 -5.16 -7.73
N TRP A 425 0.48 -6.00 -7.78
CA TRP A 425 1.36 -6.18 -6.62
C TRP A 425 2.23 -4.95 -6.31
N GLN A 426 2.56 -4.13 -7.32
CA GLN A 426 3.22 -2.84 -7.13
C GLN A 426 2.32 -1.89 -6.35
N ILE A 427 1.04 -1.77 -6.74
CA ILE A 427 0.04 -0.95 -6.04
C ILE A 427 -0.20 -1.49 -4.63
N ALA A 428 -0.25 -2.82 -4.45
CA ALA A 428 -0.39 -3.42 -3.13
C ALA A 428 0.77 -3.05 -2.20
N THR A 429 2.00 -3.02 -2.72
CA THR A 429 3.22 -2.62 -1.99
C THR A 429 3.20 -1.12 -1.66
N LEU A 430 2.87 -0.27 -2.63
CA LEU A 430 2.77 1.18 -2.41
C LEU A 430 1.70 1.53 -1.38
N GLU A 431 0.57 0.83 -1.41
CA GLU A 431 -0.50 1.04 -0.46
C GLU A 431 -0.11 0.58 0.95
N GLU A 432 0.64 -0.51 1.09
CA GLU A 432 1.13 -0.95 2.40
C GLU A 432 1.84 0.20 3.13
N ILE A 433 2.70 0.93 2.40
CA ILE A 433 3.39 2.11 2.88
C ILE A 433 2.38 3.23 3.19
N ALA A 434 1.44 3.50 2.28
CA ALA A 434 0.46 4.57 2.50
C ALA A 434 -0.47 4.32 3.71
N ILE A 435 -0.88 3.07 3.95
CA ILE A 435 -1.63 2.65 5.15
C ILE A 435 -0.79 2.89 6.42
N ARG A 436 0.47 2.44 6.40
CA ARG A 436 1.41 2.53 7.52
C ARG A 436 1.68 3.97 7.93
N TYR A 437 1.97 4.83 6.96
CA TYR A 437 2.30 6.25 7.20
C TYR A 437 1.08 7.18 7.24
N GLY A 438 -0.12 6.64 7.08
CA GLY A 438 -1.37 7.41 7.07
C GLY A 438 -1.51 8.34 5.87
N ILE A 439 -0.83 8.06 4.77
CA ILE A 439 -0.81 8.90 3.58
C ILE A 439 -2.10 8.72 2.78
N ASN A 440 -2.72 9.84 2.41
CA ASN A 440 -3.85 9.85 1.50
C ASN A 440 -3.46 9.23 0.17
N ALA A 441 -4.28 8.32 -0.37
CA ALA A 441 -3.98 7.65 -1.62
C ALA A 441 -5.18 7.63 -2.56
N ILE A 442 -4.89 7.56 -3.85
CA ILE A 442 -5.90 7.41 -4.91
C ILE A 442 -5.45 6.26 -5.79
N ASP A 443 -6.33 5.30 -6.05
CA ASP A 443 -6.10 4.22 -7.00
C ASP A 443 -6.75 4.55 -8.34
N GLN A 444 -6.11 5.44 -9.10
CA GLN A 444 -6.64 5.86 -10.40
C GLN A 444 -6.72 4.68 -11.37
N ALA A 445 -5.78 3.73 -11.33
CA ALA A 445 -5.81 2.53 -12.16
C ALA A 445 -7.11 1.72 -11.98
N LYS A 446 -7.54 1.52 -10.73
CA LYS A 446 -8.81 0.84 -10.43
C LYS A 446 -10.02 1.62 -10.91
N GLU A 447 -10.04 2.94 -10.74
CA GLU A 447 -11.16 3.77 -11.23
C GLU A 447 -11.25 3.79 -12.76
N ILE A 448 -10.12 3.96 -13.46
CA ILE A 448 -10.10 3.91 -14.93
C ILE A 448 -10.60 2.55 -15.43
N THR A 449 -10.20 1.46 -14.80
CA THR A 449 -10.71 0.11 -15.11
C THR A 449 -12.24 0.06 -14.97
N ARG A 450 -12.79 0.59 -13.87
CA ARG A 450 -14.24 0.67 -13.63
C ARG A 450 -14.96 1.54 -14.68
N LEU A 451 -14.37 2.65 -15.08
CA LEU A 451 -14.92 3.55 -16.12
C LEU A 451 -14.97 2.85 -17.48
N PHE A 452 -13.95 2.05 -17.82
CA PHE A 452 -13.94 1.23 -19.03
C PHE A 452 -15.00 0.13 -18.99
N GLU A 453 -15.09 -0.60 -17.88
CA GLU A 453 -16.08 -1.68 -17.72
C GLU A 453 -17.52 -1.18 -17.77
N SER A 454 -17.78 0.01 -17.21
CA SER A 454 -19.11 0.63 -17.22
C SER A 454 -19.45 1.36 -18.53
N GLY A 455 -18.47 1.52 -19.43
CA GLY A 455 -18.62 2.29 -20.68
C GLY A 455 -18.76 3.80 -20.46
N GLN A 456 -18.42 4.32 -19.28
CA GLN A 456 -18.42 5.75 -18.97
C GLN A 456 -17.25 6.49 -19.63
N MET A 457 -16.18 5.76 -19.98
CA MET A 457 -15.04 6.24 -20.75
C MET A 457 -14.54 5.12 -21.65
N SER A 458 -14.08 5.43 -22.86
CA SER A 458 -13.40 4.45 -23.72
C SER A 458 -11.87 4.48 -23.52
N PRO A 459 -11.16 3.38 -23.76
CA PRO A 459 -9.70 3.37 -23.77
C PRO A 459 -9.10 4.39 -24.73
N ASP A 460 -9.72 4.61 -25.89
CA ASP A 460 -9.27 5.60 -26.88
C ASP A 460 -9.42 7.04 -26.36
N ASP A 461 -10.52 7.36 -25.67
CA ASP A 461 -10.72 8.68 -25.05
C ASP A 461 -9.72 8.93 -23.91
N PHE A 462 -9.40 7.88 -23.15
CA PHE A 462 -8.38 7.95 -22.11
C PHE A 462 -6.97 8.08 -22.70
N GLY A 463 -6.69 7.41 -23.82
CA GLY A 463 -5.42 7.36 -24.52
C GLY A 463 -4.66 6.05 -24.26
N GLY A 464 -3.86 6.01 -23.20
CA GLY A 464 -3.03 4.86 -22.83
C GLY A 464 -2.21 5.17 -21.58
N VAL A 465 -1.05 4.52 -21.41
CA VAL A 465 -0.16 4.77 -20.24
C VAL A 465 0.13 6.26 -20.05
N HIS A 466 0.37 6.99 -21.15
CA HIS A 466 0.40 8.45 -21.15
C HIS A 466 -1.01 8.96 -21.53
N PRO A 467 -1.81 9.44 -20.58
CA PRO A 467 -3.20 9.75 -20.84
C PRO A 467 -3.35 10.96 -21.77
N ALA A 468 -4.42 10.96 -22.56
CA ALA A 468 -4.92 12.11 -23.29
C ALA A 468 -5.52 13.14 -22.30
N PRO A 469 -5.89 14.36 -22.75
CA PRO A 469 -6.44 15.39 -21.87
C PRO A 469 -7.65 14.93 -21.03
N ALA A 470 -8.52 14.06 -21.56
CA ALA A 470 -9.65 13.51 -20.81
C ALA A 470 -9.20 12.59 -19.66
N GLY A 471 -8.18 11.76 -19.86
CA GLY A 471 -7.61 10.93 -18.79
C GLY A 471 -6.94 11.77 -17.70
N HIS A 472 -6.21 12.84 -18.08
CA HIS A 472 -5.67 13.80 -17.12
C HIS A 472 -6.77 14.51 -16.32
N GLN A 473 -7.92 14.81 -16.93
CA GLN A 473 -9.07 15.38 -16.22
C GLN A 473 -9.62 14.41 -15.17
N VAL A 474 -9.76 13.12 -15.47
CA VAL A 474 -10.21 12.13 -14.48
C VAL A 474 -9.27 12.07 -13.29
N TYR A 475 -7.95 12.08 -13.51
CA TYR A 475 -6.98 12.12 -12.42
C TYR A 475 -7.15 13.37 -11.54
N ALA A 476 -7.29 14.55 -12.15
CA ALA A 476 -7.51 15.79 -11.41
C ALA A 476 -8.84 15.80 -10.64
N ASP A 477 -9.92 15.28 -11.24
CA ASP A 477 -11.23 15.21 -10.60
C ASP A 477 -11.23 14.31 -9.36
N LEU A 478 -10.48 13.20 -9.38
CA LEU A 478 -10.32 12.33 -8.22
C LEU A 478 -9.52 13.00 -7.11
N ILE A 479 -8.49 13.77 -7.45
CA ILE A 479 -7.71 14.56 -6.48
C ILE A 479 -8.58 15.65 -5.85
N ASP A 480 -9.38 16.35 -6.64
CA ASP A 480 -10.33 17.36 -6.15
C ASP A 480 -11.40 16.73 -5.25
N GLN A 481 -11.89 15.54 -5.58
CA GLN A 481 -12.80 14.77 -4.72
C GLN A 481 -12.13 14.39 -3.39
N LEU A 482 -10.88 13.91 -3.43
CA LEU A 482 -10.11 13.58 -2.22
C LEU A 482 -9.93 14.82 -1.33
N MET A 483 -9.52 15.95 -1.89
CA MET A 483 -9.35 17.20 -1.14
C MET A 483 -10.68 17.69 -0.55
N LYS A 484 -11.78 17.63 -1.32
CA LYS A 484 -13.13 17.98 -0.81
C LYS A 484 -13.56 17.08 0.34
N GLN A 485 -13.33 15.77 0.24
CA GLN A 485 -13.65 14.83 1.32
C GLN A 485 -12.82 15.14 2.57
N ALA A 486 -11.50 15.31 2.42
CA ALA A 486 -10.61 15.63 3.53
C ALA A 486 -10.96 16.96 4.20
N TRP A 487 -11.38 17.97 3.44
CA TRP A 487 -11.70 19.33 3.94
C TRP A 487 -13.17 19.55 4.29
N SER A 488 -13.99 18.50 4.26
CA SER A 488 -15.41 18.55 4.66
C SER A 488 -15.61 18.85 6.15
N VAL A 489 -14.59 18.58 6.97
CA VAL A 489 -14.57 18.90 8.40
C VAL A 489 -14.09 20.34 8.66
N ALA A 490 -14.34 20.84 9.87
CA ALA A 490 -13.87 22.14 10.30
C ALA A 490 -12.33 22.25 10.16
N PRO A 491 -11.79 23.38 9.67
CA PRO A 491 -10.35 23.56 9.54
C PRO A 491 -9.63 23.38 10.87
N ALA A 492 -8.44 22.76 10.85
CA ALA A 492 -7.60 22.65 12.02
C ALA A 492 -7.20 24.04 12.56
N SER A 493 -7.23 24.19 13.89
CA SER A 493 -6.85 25.44 14.56
C SER A 493 -5.34 25.69 14.62
N SER A 494 -4.54 24.63 14.42
CA SER A 494 -3.09 24.65 14.47
C SER A 494 -2.52 23.51 13.63
N LEU A 495 -1.24 23.62 13.27
CA LEU A 495 -0.48 22.51 12.69
C LEU A 495 -0.36 21.35 13.68
N ALA A 496 -0.37 20.13 13.16
CA ALA A 496 -0.13 18.90 13.89
C ALA A 496 0.92 18.08 13.13
N PRO A 497 2.09 17.80 13.73
CA PRO A 497 3.05 16.86 13.16
C PRO A 497 2.39 15.53 12.83
N HIS A 498 2.72 14.97 11.67
CA HIS A 498 2.33 13.59 11.36
C HIS A 498 2.98 12.64 12.37
N GLY A 499 2.22 11.64 12.83
CA GLY A 499 2.70 10.70 13.83
C GLY A 499 3.91 9.90 13.35
N ASP A 500 4.73 9.47 14.30
CA ASP A 500 5.78 8.48 14.05
C ASP A 500 5.12 7.15 13.69
N SER A 501 5.63 6.47 12.66
CA SER A 501 5.23 5.12 12.31
C SER A 501 6.46 4.23 12.21
N TRP A 502 6.31 2.95 12.50
CA TRP A 502 7.40 1.98 12.37
C TRP A 502 7.92 1.93 10.93
N PRO A 503 9.23 2.01 10.66
CA PRO A 503 9.77 1.76 9.33
C PRO A 503 9.43 0.33 8.88
N ILE A 504 8.98 0.17 7.64
CA ILE A 504 8.74 -1.11 6.99
C ILE A 504 10.09 -1.70 6.54
N ALA A 505 10.94 -0.89 5.92
CA ALA A 505 12.24 -1.28 5.43
C ALA A 505 13.34 -0.76 6.36
N SER A 506 14.15 -1.68 6.91
CA SER A 506 15.27 -1.33 7.80
C SER A 506 16.34 -0.44 7.16
N GLY A 507 16.40 -0.38 5.82
CA GLY A 507 17.30 0.46 5.05
C GLY A 507 16.59 1.26 3.95
N ALA A 508 15.48 1.92 4.31
CA ALA A 508 14.89 2.95 3.47
C ALA A 508 15.92 4.01 3.07
N TYR A 509 15.81 4.56 1.86
CA TYR A 509 16.74 5.58 1.34
C TYR A 509 16.39 6.98 1.88
N ASP A 510 16.22 7.08 3.20
CA ASP A 510 15.72 8.26 3.86
C ASP A 510 16.78 9.35 4.03
N PHE A 511 18.06 9.08 3.76
CA PHE A 511 19.16 10.04 3.64
C PHE A 511 19.73 10.05 2.21
N GLY A 512 18.88 9.77 1.21
CA GLY A 512 19.29 9.74 -0.19
C GLY A 512 19.80 11.09 -0.70
N GLU A 513 21.00 11.08 -1.29
CA GLU A 513 21.66 12.23 -1.90
C GLU A 513 22.23 11.92 -3.29
N LEU A 514 22.36 12.97 -4.10
CA LEU A 514 23.08 12.94 -5.37
C LEU A 514 24.50 13.47 -5.17
N LEU A 515 25.49 12.69 -5.57
CA LEU A 515 26.88 13.09 -5.59
C LEU A 515 27.30 13.55 -7.00
N ASP A 516 28.00 14.68 -7.06
CA ASP A 516 28.55 15.20 -8.31
C ASP A 516 29.58 14.19 -8.86
N PRO A 517 29.46 13.74 -10.12
CA PRO A 517 30.40 12.77 -10.68
C PRO A 517 31.83 13.36 -10.82
N SER A 518 31.92 14.69 -10.78
CA SER A 518 32.90 15.52 -10.05
C SER A 518 33.94 14.85 -9.16
N LEU A 519 33.43 14.14 -8.16
CA LEU A 519 34.16 13.75 -6.96
C LEU A 519 34.97 12.47 -7.13
N THR A 520 34.92 11.86 -8.32
CA THR A 520 35.60 10.58 -8.60
C THR A 520 37.09 10.73 -8.90
N ASN A 521 37.88 9.82 -8.34
CA ASN A 521 39.27 9.57 -8.74
C ASN A 521 39.26 8.70 -10.00
N ARG A 522 39.86 9.17 -11.09
CA ARG A 522 39.66 8.60 -12.42
C ARG A 522 40.97 8.36 -13.15
N THR A 523 41.03 7.27 -13.90
CA THR A 523 42.01 7.11 -14.98
C THR A 523 41.72 8.08 -16.14
N ARG A 524 42.70 8.32 -17.02
CA ARG A 524 42.52 9.24 -18.17
C ARG A 524 41.45 8.80 -19.18
N THR A 525 41.00 7.55 -19.11
CA THR A 525 39.99 6.98 -20.01
C THR A 525 38.56 7.34 -19.61
N TRP A 526 38.34 7.78 -18.36
CA TRP A 526 37.09 8.41 -17.94
C TRP A 526 37.14 9.92 -18.18
N GLN A 527 36.19 10.44 -18.93
CA GLN A 527 36.12 11.85 -19.31
C GLN A 527 34.88 12.51 -18.75
N LEU A 528 35.06 13.66 -18.09
CA LEU A 528 33.96 14.56 -17.78
C LEU A 528 33.57 15.33 -19.05
N THR A 529 32.37 15.06 -19.54
CA THR A 529 31.76 15.74 -20.70
C THR A 529 30.73 16.74 -20.18
N PRO A 530 30.99 18.06 -20.21
CA PRO A 530 30.08 19.06 -19.62
C PRO A 530 28.70 19.16 -20.28
N ALA A 531 28.59 18.78 -21.55
CA ALA A 531 27.35 18.81 -22.32
C ALA A 531 27.23 17.52 -23.14
N TRP A 532 26.92 16.42 -22.46
CA TRP A 532 26.83 15.10 -23.08
C TRP A 532 25.71 15.02 -24.12
N LYS A 533 25.99 14.29 -25.20
CA LYS A 533 25.06 13.97 -26.29
C LYS A 533 25.21 12.49 -26.66
N PRO A 534 24.14 11.83 -27.11
CA PRO A 534 24.19 10.40 -27.41
C PRO A 534 25.12 10.14 -28.60
N PRO A 535 26.20 9.35 -28.44
CA PRO A 535 27.20 9.15 -29.48
C PRO A 535 26.66 8.31 -30.66
N LEU A 536 25.71 7.42 -30.39
CA LEU A 536 25.08 6.56 -31.40
C LEU A 536 23.65 6.98 -31.77
N GLY A 537 23.24 8.20 -31.41
CA GLY A 537 21.87 8.69 -31.62
C GLY A 537 20.83 8.02 -30.70
N GLY A 538 19.59 7.91 -31.16
CA GLY A 538 18.45 7.48 -30.34
C GLY A 538 17.76 8.64 -29.62
N ALA A 539 16.58 8.38 -29.10
CA ALA A 539 15.84 9.37 -28.31
C ALA A 539 16.57 9.67 -26.99
N THR A 540 16.27 10.82 -26.38
CA THR A 540 16.81 11.25 -25.09
C THR A 540 15.70 11.85 -24.21
N ARG A 541 16.00 12.10 -22.94
CA ARG A 541 15.17 12.93 -22.06
C ARG A 541 15.80 14.30 -21.86
N THR A 542 15.00 15.34 -21.82
CA THR A 542 15.46 16.74 -21.79
C THR A 542 16.42 17.02 -20.63
N ARG A 543 16.16 16.44 -19.44
CA ARG A 543 17.01 16.59 -18.24
C ARG A 543 18.32 15.76 -18.27
N PHE A 544 18.52 14.92 -19.29
CA PHE A 544 19.65 13.98 -19.43
C PHE A 544 20.41 14.15 -20.75
N VAL A 545 20.28 15.31 -21.41
CA VAL A 545 21.03 15.66 -22.62
C VAL A 545 21.50 17.10 -22.51
N ASN A 546 22.68 17.41 -23.05
CA ASN A 546 23.36 18.70 -22.91
C ASN A 546 23.67 19.07 -21.44
N VAL A 547 23.90 18.06 -20.60
CA VAL A 547 24.29 18.21 -19.18
C VAL A 547 25.58 17.42 -18.89
N PRO A 548 26.26 17.67 -17.75
CA PRO A 548 27.51 17.00 -17.44
C PRO A 548 27.37 15.49 -17.20
N PHE A 549 28.26 14.70 -17.78
CA PHE A 549 28.40 13.27 -17.51
C PHE A 549 29.86 12.89 -17.35
N VAL A 550 30.12 11.88 -16.54
CA VAL A 550 31.40 11.18 -16.51
C VAL A 550 31.25 9.90 -17.31
N SER A 551 32.07 9.76 -18.35
CA SER A 551 31.90 8.73 -19.36
C SER A 551 33.17 7.97 -19.63
N ALA A 552 33.05 6.66 -19.78
CA ALA A 552 34.04 5.81 -20.43
C ALA A 552 33.36 5.08 -21.58
N THR A 553 33.96 5.07 -22.76
CA THR A 553 33.41 4.42 -23.97
C THR A 553 34.20 3.18 -24.40
N GLU A 554 35.44 3.04 -23.89
CA GLU A 554 36.30 1.89 -24.13
C GLU A 554 36.32 0.96 -22.91
N PRO A 555 36.53 -0.35 -23.09
CA PRO A 555 36.76 -1.30 -22.00
C PRO A 555 37.98 -0.95 -21.15
N GLU A 556 38.05 -1.55 -19.96
CA GLU A 556 39.17 -1.46 -19.02
C GLU A 556 39.40 -0.07 -18.42
N ALA A 557 38.45 0.85 -18.57
CA ALA A 557 38.50 2.16 -17.95
C ALA A 557 38.05 2.08 -16.49
N GLU A 558 38.89 2.50 -15.55
CA GLU A 558 38.62 2.42 -14.11
C GLU A 558 38.41 3.80 -13.47
N LEU A 559 37.45 3.87 -12.55
CA LEU A 559 37.27 4.97 -11.60
C LEU A 559 37.07 4.44 -10.17
N SER A 560 37.32 5.28 -9.19
CA SER A 560 36.95 5.04 -7.80
C SER A 560 36.27 6.25 -7.16
N LEU A 561 35.42 5.97 -6.17
CA LEU A 561 34.68 6.94 -5.39
C LEU A 561 34.70 6.52 -3.92
N THR A 562 35.14 7.41 -3.04
CA THR A 562 34.93 7.27 -1.59
C THR A 562 33.62 7.93 -1.20
N PHE A 563 32.83 7.27 -0.36
CA PHE A 563 31.56 7.77 0.14
C PHE A 563 31.32 7.31 1.58
N ASP A 564 30.53 8.05 2.34
CA ASP A 564 30.07 7.65 3.67
C ASP A 564 28.57 7.36 3.58
N GLY A 565 28.12 6.21 4.07
CA GLY A 565 26.70 5.85 4.07
C GLY A 565 26.42 4.35 3.95
N THR A 566 25.14 4.00 3.86
CA THR A 566 24.67 2.60 3.91
C THR A 566 24.28 2.01 2.55
N ALA A 567 24.22 2.86 1.51
CA ALA A 567 23.96 2.44 0.14
C ALA A 567 24.72 3.30 -0.87
N ILE A 568 25.08 2.72 -2.01
CA ILE A 568 25.72 3.41 -3.14
C ILE A 568 25.11 2.92 -4.45
N GLY A 569 24.90 3.85 -5.37
CA GLY A 569 24.42 3.56 -6.71
C GLY A 569 24.90 4.57 -7.74
N MET A 570 24.36 4.45 -8.95
CA MET A 570 24.60 5.38 -10.03
C MET A 570 23.33 5.64 -10.84
N ILE A 571 23.12 6.90 -11.18
CA ILE A 571 22.17 7.33 -12.21
C ILE A 571 22.94 7.48 -13.51
N ILE A 572 22.52 6.74 -14.52
CA ILE A 572 23.15 6.68 -15.84
C ILE A 572 22.17 7.06 -16.95
N VAL A 573 22.67 7.09 -18.19
CA VAL A 573 21.85 6.91 -19.40
C VAL A 573 22.16 5.55 -20.02
N ALA A 574 21.16 4.67 -20.07
CA ALA A 574 21.25 3.36 -20.70
C ALA A 574 20.88 3.47 -22.18
N GLY A 575 21.88 3.73 -23.03
CA GLY A 575 21.70 3.93 -24.48
C GLY A 575 22.14 2.75 -25.35
N PRO A 576 22.13 2.93 -26.69
CA PRO A 576 22.51 1.87 -27.64
C PRO A 576 23.94 1.36 -27.48
N ASP A 577 24.81 2.13 -26.83
CA ASP A 577 26.21 1.83 -26.55
C ASP A 577 26.47 1.37 -25.10
N ALA A 578 25.44 1.26 -24.26
CA ALA A 578 25.60 0.86 -22.85
C ALA A 578 26.29 -0.51 -22.74
N GLY A 579 27.39 -0.56 -21.98
CA GLY A 579 28.20 -1.76 -21.75
C GLY A 579 27.91 -2.45 -20.43
N ILE A 580 28.66 -3.52 -20.16
CA ILE A 580 28.73 -4.14 -18.83
C ILE A 580 29.81 -3.42 -18.01
N VAL A 581 29.53 -3.18 -16.74
CA VAL A 581 30.53 -2.70 -15.77
C VAL A 581 30.83 -3.77 -14.73
N GLU A 582 32.07 -3.76 -14.27
CA GLU A 582 32.57 -4.53 -13.13
C GLU A 582 32.75 -3.58 -11.95
N TYR A 583 32.27 -3.96 -10.77
CA TYR A 583 32.41 -3.13 -9.58
C TYR A 583 32.64 -3.93 -8.31
N ARG A 584 33.21 -3.28 -7.30
CA ARG A 584 33.34 -3.82 -5.94
C ARG A 584 33.23 -2.68 -4.95
N ILE A 585 32.69 -2.99 -3.76
CA ILE A 585 32.72 -2.11 -2.59
C ILE A 585 33.80 -2.62 -1.64
N ASP A 586 34.71 -1.73 -1.24
CA ASP A 586 35.87 -2.03 -0.40
C ASP A 586 36.67 -3.23 -0.92
N ASP A 587 36.98 -4.20 -0.06
CA ASP A 587 37.63 -5.46 -0.39
C ASP A 587 36.61 -6.59 -0.70
N GLY A 588 35.35 -6.24 -0.96
CA GLY A 588 34.28 -7.17 -1.30
C GLY A 588 34.47 -7.88 -2.63
N PRO A 589 33.58 -8.84 -2.96
CA PRO A 589 33.66 -9.58 -4.22
C PRO A 589 33.44 -8.66 -5.43
N LEU A 590 34.13 -8.95 -6.52
CA LEU A 590 33.89 -8.31 -7.81
C LEU A 590 32.52 -8.75 -8.35
N GLN A 591 31.69 -7.80 -8.73
CA GLN A 591 30.35 -7.99 -9.27
C GLN A 591 30.29 -7.42 -10.69
N GLN A 592 29.35 -7.91 -11.50
CA GLN A 592 29.09 -7.42 -12.85
C GLN A 592 27.67 -6.90 -12.97
N LEU A 593 27.48 -5.82 -13.73
CA LEU A 593 26.19 -5.20 -14.00
C LEU A 593 26.07 -4.89 -15.49
N ASP A 594 25.07 -5.50 -16.14
CA ASP A 594 24.64 -5.13 -17.48
C ASP A 594 23.74 -3.89 -17.40
N GLN A 595 24.22 -2.78 -17.96
CA GLN A 595 23.49 -1.51 -17.98
C GLN A 595 22.42 -1.45 -19.08
N PHE A 596 22.40 -2.42 -19.99
CA PHE A 596 21.51 -2.41 -21.15
C PHE A 596 20.08 -2.77 -20.74
N THR A 597 19.13 -1.88 -21.05
CA THR A 597 17.71 -2.10 -20.75
C THR A 597 16.93 -2.52 -22.01
N LYS A 598 15.69 -2.97 -21.84
CA LYS A 598 14.77 -3.23 -22.97
C LYS A 598 14.53 -2.01 -23.87
N TRP A 599 14.80 -0.80 -23.38
CA TRP A 599 14.61 0.46 -24.13
C TRP A 599 15.88 0.95 -24.83
N SER A 600 17.04 0.44 -24.43
CA SER A 600 18.36 0.97 -24.81
C SER A 600 18.65 0.92 -26.30
N ALA A 601 17.99 0.03 -27.06
CA ALA A 601 18.16 -0.05 -28.51
C ALA A 601 17.75 1.23 -29.27
N GLY A 602 16.77 1.99 -28.75
CA GLY A 602 16.22 3.18 -29.39
C GLY A 602 16.22 4.44 -28.54
N LEU A 603 16.50 4.33 -27.23
CA LEU A 603 16.41 5.41 -26.26
C LEU A 603 17.62 5.38 -25.32
N ASN A 604 18.22 6.55 -25.08
CA ASN A 604 19.17 6.75 -24.01
C ASN A 604 18.38 7.07 -22.74
N ILE A 605 17.89 6.01 -22.09
CA ILE A 605 16.93 6.13 -20.98
C ILE A 605 17.67 6.48 -19.69
N PRO A 606 17.22 7.49 -18.92
CA PRO A 606 17.71 7.68 -17.55
C PRO A 606 17.40 6.44 -16.72
N TRP A 607 18.40 5.91 -16.02
CA TRP A 607 18.26 4.69 -15.24
C TRP A 607 19.04 4.79 -13.94
N ILE A 608 18.53 4.17 -12.87
CA ILE A 608 19.24 4.07 -11.59
C ILE A 608 19.54 2.61 -11.27
N TYR A 609 20.79 2.36 -10.94
CA TYR A 609 21.27 1.09 -10.39
C TYR A 609 21.79 1.31 -8.98
N ILE A 610 21.26 0.54 -8.03
CA ILE A 610 21.83 0.43 -6.69
C ILE A 610 22.88 -0.68 -6.73
N LEU A 611 24.13 -0.31 -6.48
CA LEU A 611 25.28 -1.22 -6.55
C LEU A 611 25.46 -1.99 -5.25
N ALA A 612 25.17 -1.36 -4.12
CA ALA A 612 25.11 -1.99 -2.80
C ALA A 612 24.16 -1.22 -1.88
N HIS A 613 23.56 -1.96 -0.93
CA HIS A 613 22.74 -1.43 0.16
C HIS A 613 22.99 -2.28 1.42
N ASP A 614 22.47 -1.83 2.57
CA ASP A 614 22.70 -2.43 3.89
C ASP A 614 24.19 -2.51 4.27
N LEU A 615 24.99 -1.56 3.77
CA LEU A 615 26.36 -1.38 4.21
C LEU A 615 26.38 -0.81 5.64
N PRO A 616 27.41 -1.11 6.44
CA PRO A 616 27.63 -0.40 7.71
C PRO A 616 27.65 1.12 7.50
N PRO A 617 27.17 1.95 8.44
CA PRO A 617 27.21 3.41 8.31
C PRO A 617 28.63 3.94 8.55
N THR A 618 29.52 3.71 7.59
CA THR A 618 30.95 4.04 7.65
C THR A 618 31.44 4.57 6.30
N SER A 619 32.74 4.83 6.19
CA SER A 619 33.38 5.20 4.92
C SER A 619 33.68 3.95 4.08
N HIS A 620 33.31 4.02 2.81
CA HIS A 620 33.43 2.94 1.83
C HIS A 620 34.09 3.46 0.55
N THR A 621 34.66 2.55 -0.23
CA THR A 621 35.20 2.85 -1.57
C THR A 621 34.54 1.98 -2.64
N LEU A 622 33.86 2.63 -3.58
CA LEU A 622 33.44 2.00 -4.84
C LEU A 622 34.62 2.01 -5.81
N THR A 623 34.96 0.84 -6.35
CA THR A 623 35.80 0.72 -7.56
C THR A 623 34.91 0.25 -8.72
N LEU A 624 34.94 0.94 -9.85
CA LEU A 624 34.11 0.69 -11.02
C LEU A 624 34.97 0.64 -12.28
N LYS A 625 34.73 -0.35 -13.14
CA LYS A 625 35.49 -0.59 -14.37
C LYS A 625 34.57 -0.96 -15.53
N THR A 626 34.81 -0.45 -16.74
CA THR A 626 34.11 -0.93 -17.95
C THR A 626 34.64 -2.30 -18.37
N SER A 627 33.75 -3.26 -18.65
CA SER A 627 34.14 -4.62 -19.04
C SER A 627 34.41 -4.74 -20.54
N GLN A 628 35.22 -5.75 -20.91
CA GLN A 628 35.35 -6.21 -22.30
C GLN A 628 34.07 -6.88 -22.80
N ASP A 629 33.25 -7.41 -21.89
CA ASP A 629 31.97 -7.98 -22.22
C ASP A 629 30.91 -6.89 -22.44
N ARG A 630 29.89 -7.21 -23.23
CA ARG A 630 28.70 -6.37 -23.39
C ARG A 630 27.48 -7.23 -23.70
N ASN A 631 26.30 -6.65 -23.48
CA ASN A 631 25.06 -7.23 -23.98
C ASN A 631 25.15 -7.47 -25.51
N ALA A 632 24.66 -8.60 -25.99
CA ALA A 632 24.69 -8.93 -27.42
C ALA A 632 23.92 -7.92 -28.30
N ALA A 633 22.92 -7.23 -27.73
CA ALA A 633 22.16 -6.18 -28.41
C ALA A 633 22.82 -4.79 -28.31
N SER A 634 23.84 -4.62 -27.47
CA SER A 634 24.59 -3.37 -27.35
C SER A 634 25.57 -3.18 -28.50
N LYS A 635 25.74 -1.92 -28.90
CA LYS A 635 26.67 -1.47 -29.95
C LYS A 635 27.99 -0.93 -29.36
N GLY A 636 28.16 -0.93 -28.03
CA GLY A 636 29.31 -0.35 -27.36
C GLY A 636 29.59 -0.94 -25.98
N HIS A 637 30.56 -0.36 -25.29
CA HIS A 637 31.00 -0.76 -23.94
C HIS A 637 30.85 0.40 -22.94
N ALA A 638 30.00 1.38 -23.26
CA ALA A 638 30.01 2.66 -22.60
C ALA A 638 29.34 2.61 -21.21
N CYS A 639 29.86 3.41 -20.30
CA CYS A 639 29.18 3.80 -19.08
C CYS A 639 29.12 5.33 -19.04
N HIS A 640 27.91 5.87 -18.92
CA HIS A 640 27.64 7.30 -18.89
C HIS A 640 26.95 7.65 -17.57
N VAL A 641 27.73 8.06 -16.57
CA VAL A 641 27.24 8.39 -15.23
C VAL A 641 26.88 9.86 -15.12
N ARG A 642 25.62 10.14 -14.78
CA ARG A 642 25.12 11.49 -14.49
C ARG A 642 25.36 11.88 -13.03
N TYR A 643 25.05 10.97 -12.11
CA TYR A 643 25.25 11.12 -10.67
C TYR A 643 25.64 9.78 -10.06
N PHE A 644 26.46 9.81 -9.02
CA PHE A 644 26.44 8.72 -8.04
C PHE A 644 25.37 9.04 -7.00
N VAL A 645 24.81 8.02 -6.37
CA VAL A 645 23.79 8.20 -5.32
C VAL A 645 24.25 7.51 -4.05
N VAL A 646 24.02 8.14 -2.91
CA VAL A 646 24.40 7.60 -1.59
C VAL A 646 23.25 7.76 -0.62
N ASP A 647 23.06 6.78 0.26
CA ASP A 647 22.21 6.96 1.44
C ASP A 647 23.11 7.30 2.63
N ALA A 648 23.25 8.60 2.92
CA ALA A 648 24.30 9.18 3.78
C ALA A 648 24.00 9.09 5.28
N LYS A 649 23.36 7.99 5.70
CA LYS A 649 22.85 7.78 7.05
C LYS A 649 23.93 7.66 8.13
#